data_AF-D1JA64-F1
#
_entry.id   AF-D1JA64-F1
#
_cell.length_a   1.000
_cell.length_b   1.000
_cell.length_c   1.000
_cell.angle_alpha   90.00
_cell.angle_beta   90.00
_cell.angle_gamma   90.00
#
_symmetry.space_group_name_H-M   'P 1'
#
loop_
_entity.id
_entity.type
_entity.pdbx_description
1 polymer ?
#
loop_
_entity_poly.entity_id
_entity_poly.type
_entity_poly.pdbx_seq_one_letter_code
_entity_poly.pdbx_strand_id
1 'polypeptide(L)'
;MSTPEKAKLRKLFSTYLKELHEIYTGGNFREESFYPALKELFEEYSHLFSEQEAAKALVLPKRTEVGIPDFLIRKDGEIVGHIEAKVPNANLHDIENSEQIQRYLNALPNLIVTNFLEFLLYRDGTLIDKTELCSPIALQGLKPPVPEDVDSLSGLLSAYYSFSTPEIKTASALATTLGDKTKFSRHILKEVLERRDRDSIPLASFYEVFRRTLIGTLTEERFVDLYAQTITYGLFAAKIMAGKAGINKENAWNFIPGNVPLLTHIFHTFVGPDTPVAMNWIIEDILNVLNKTDIVAITKEKEATYGTRDPIIHFYDTFLGEYNPEERAKLGVYYTPPEVVDYIVKSIHKLLKEKFGKEKGLAEEGLKLLDPAAGTLTFIIRALGRALLELEDNHLGGMIPLNIKNHILSDFYAFEIQVVPYIIGHLRVAMSLEKVWDYEFDKDDRFQFDLTNTLEMKEPEQELLLPQLTEEGQEARKVKEEVPILVVLGNPPYSGISENKGKWITGLIEDYKYVDGKHFGEKKHWLQDDYVKFIRFGQWKIDRTGEGILGFITNHSYLDNPTFRGMRQSLMKSFDEIYVLNLHGNSLKKEKSPDGSKDENVFDIRQGVAIGLFIKKKEQKENGIAKVYYAEQWGLREAKYKWLLQNDRTTTEWQELKPNSPYYFFVPRAETYQEEYEKYWKVTDIFPVSTTGVQTSRDSFAIAFNLSDLKRKVEMFINLSLPDNLIKQSFKLKDMSFWNISDARKKLSKEEDISPYFTKISYRPFDIRPIFYHDYIIHRTKREVMRHMRKENLGLCIGRAGQVVGLEKPWNIVFCSGSIEDLNLFYRGGNVNFPLYLYPDKIKSKSLDEKTSNAERTPNFTTEFLHALKEVLGAEPTPEEIFYYIYAVLYSPTYRKRYAEFLEYDFPRVPLPHDYEKFKNLSELGKELVELHLLMHPSLSETEIGFPVSGSNTVERVKYDEENRRVYFNKEQYFEGVSKAVWEYQIGGYQVMAKYLKDRKKRELSLEEIEHYMKVAKAIEGTIEVQGEVEGVMG
;
A
#
# COMPACT_ATOMS: atom_id res chain seq x y z
N MET A 1 -16.79 56.91 -15.13
CA MET A 1 -18.20 57.12 -14.75
C MET A 1 -18.64 58.53 -15.07
N SER A 2 -19.81 58.69 -15.67
CA SER A 2 -20.46 59.99 -15.90
C SER A 2 -21.08 60.55 -14.60
N THR A 3 -21.27 61.87 -14.48
CA THR A 3 -21.90 62.51 -13.30
C THR A 3 -23.27 61.91 -12.94
N PRO A 4 -24.15 61.56 -13.91
CA PRO A 4 -25.41 60.88 -13.65
C PRO A 4 -25.25 59.46 -13.06
N GLU A 5 -24.26 58.68 -13.51
CA GLU A 5 -23.99 57.34 -12.96
C GLU A 5 -23.56 57.39 -11.50
N LYS A 6 -22.68 58.36 -11.14
CA LYS A 6 -22.25 58.54 -9.74
C LYS A 6 -23.42 58.91 -8.83
N ALA A 7 -24.38 59.70 -9.31
CA ALA A 7 -25.59 60.03 -8.56
C ALA A 7 -26.49 58.80 -8.33
N LYS A 8 -26.64 57.93 -9.35
CA LYS A 8 -27.38 56.67 -9.23
C LYS A 8 -26.73 55.69 -8.24
N LEU A 9 -25.41 55.49 -8.33
CA LEU A 9 -24.68 54.63 -7.39
C LEU A 9 -24.75 55.14 -5.96
N ARG A 10 -24.54 56.44 -5.76
CA ARG A 10 -24.62 57.04 -4.42
C ARG A 10 -26.01 56.86 -3.83
N LYS A 11 -27.07 56.95 -4.65
CA LYS A 11 -28.44 56.65 -4.21
C LYS A 11 -28.58 55.18 -3.82
N LEU A 12 -28.13 54.24 -4.65
CA LEU A 12 -28.20 52.80 -4.38
C LEU A 12 -27.52 52.43 -3.04
N PHE A 13 -26.25 52.83 -2.86
CA PHE A 13 -25.51 52.51 -1.64
C PHE A 13 -26.06 53.23 -0.40
N SER A 14 -26.62 54.44 -0.55
CA SER A 14 -27.29 55.12 0.57
C SER A 14 -28.59 54.41 0.98
N THR A 15 -29.35 53.86 0.03
CA THR A 15 -30.52 53.02 0.32
C THR A 15 -30.10 51.75 1.06
N TYR A 16 -29.08 51.06 0.55
CA TYR A 16 -28.52 49.85 1.18
C TYR A 16 -28.09 50.10 2.64
N LEU A 17 -27.28 51.13 2.89
CA LEU A 17 -26.84 51.49 4.25
C LEU A 17 -27.99 51.89 5.17
N LYS A 18 -29.04 52.51 4.64
CA LYS A 18 -30.24 52.86 5.40
C LYS A 18 -30.98 51.62 5.87
N GLU A 19 -31.14 50.62 5.02
CA GLU A 19 -31.77 49.35 5.37
C GLU A 19 -30.94 48.59 6.41
N LEU A 20 -29.61 48.50 6.23
CA LEU A 20 -28.73 47.89 7.22
C LEU A 20 -28.85 48.60 8.59
N HIS A 21 -28.90 49.93 8.59
CA HIS A 21 -29.03 50.73 9.81
C HIS A 21 -30.37 50.49 10.53
N GLU A 22 -31.49 50.41 9.79
CA GLU A 22 -32.81 50.11 10.34
C GLU A 22 -32.85 48.71 10.99
N ILE A 23 -32.27 47.69 10.32
CA ILE A 23 -32.17 46.33 10.87
C ILE A 23 -31.28 46.32 12.12
N TYR A 24 -30.13 47.00 12.07
CA TYR A 24 -29.15 46.99 13.15
C TYR A 24 -29.66 47.71 14.40
N THR A 25 -30.28 48.88 14.25
CA THR A 25 -30.82 49.68 15.38
C THR A 25 -32.13 49.14 15.94
N GLY A 26 -32.89 48.37 15.15
CA GLY A 26 -34.08 47.65 15.61
C GLY A 26 -33.79 46.61 16.71
N GLY A 27 -32.54 46.15 16.81
CA GLY A 27 -32.08 45.18 17.81
C GLY A 27 -32.57 43.75 17.55
N ASN A 28 -31.87 42.76 18.14
CA ASN A 28 -32.25 41.35 18.07
C ASN A 28 -32.27 40.73 16.65
N PHE A 29 -31.30 41.11 15.81
CA PHE A 29 -31.10 40.58 14.46
C PHE A 29 -30.24 39.30 14.46
N ARG A 30 -30.32 38.53 13.38
CA ARG A 30 -29.34 37.51 13.01
C ARG A 30 -28.65 37.93 11.70
N GLU A 31 -27.66 37.17 11.27
CA GLU A 31 -26.95 37.46 10.01
C GLU A 31 -27.92 37.49 8.81
N GLU A 32 -28.87 36.56 8.78
CA GLU A 32 -29.86 36.41 7.71
C GLU A 32 -30.82 37.60 7.63
N SER A 33 -30.96 38.38 8.70
CA SER A 33 -31.77 39.59 8.71
C SER A 33 -31.29 40.62 7.69
N PHE A 34 -30.00 40.60 7.32
CA PHE A 34 -29.40 41.52 6.35
C PHE A 34 -29.36 40.98 4.92
N TYR A 35 -29.73 39.71 4.69
CA TYR A 35 -29.66 39.09 3.36
C TYR A 35 -30.54 39.75 2.30
N PRO A 36 -31.78 40.19 2.60
CA PRO A 36 -32.59 40.90 1.61
C PRO A 36 -31.91 42.16 1.07
N ALA A 37 -31.29 42.96 1.94
CA ALA A 37 -30.58 44.18 1.55
C ALA A 37 -29.35 43.86 0.68
N LEU A 38 -28.58 42.83 1.03
CA LEU A 38 -27.41 42.40 0.25
C LEU A 38 -27.82 41.84 -1.12
N LYS A 39 -28.90 41.05 -1.17
CA LYS A 39 -29.49 40.53 -2.40
C LYS A 39 -29.88 41.68 -3.34
N GLU A 40 -30.65 42.64 -2.82
CA GLU A 40 -31.11 43.80 -3.59
C GLU A 40 -29.94 44.65 -4.09
N LEU A 41 -28.91 44.87 -3.27
CA LEU A 41 -27.68 45.57 -3.68
C LEU A 41 -27.06 44.96 -4.94
N PHE A 42 -26.88 43.64 -4.97
CA PHE A 42 -26.24 42.96 -6.10
C PHE A 42 -27.12 42.97 -7.35
N GLU A 43 -28.43 42.72 -7.20
CA GLU A 43 -29.39 42.72 -8.33
C GLU A 43 -29.53 44.13 -8.94
N GLU A 44 -29.75 45.16 -8.12
CA GLU A 44 -29.88 46.55 -8.55
C GLU A 44 -28.56 47.11 -9.13
N TYR A 45 -27.41 46.76 -8.55
CA TYR A 45 -26.13 47.12 -9.15
C TYR A 45 -25.99 46.54 -10.56
N SER A 46 -26.35 45.27 -10.76
CA SER A 46 -26.32 44.67 -12.10
C SER A 46 -27.29 45.36 -13.07
N HIS A 47 -28.47 45.79 -12.61
CA HIS A 47 -29.43 46.53 -13.44
C HIS A 47 -28.88 47.88 -13.93
N LEU A 48 -28.02 48.55 -13.15
CA LEU A 48 -27.46 49.85 -13.50
C LEU A 48 -26.43 49.78 -14.65
N PHE A 49 -25.80 48.62 -14.87
CA PHE A 49 -24.68 48.47 -15.82
C PHE A 49 -24.85 47.34 -16.85
N SER A 50 -25.98 46.64 -16.86
CA SER A 50 -26.31 45.62 -17.88
C SER A 50 -27.38 46.14 -18.83
N GLU A 51 -27.12 46.12 -20.14
CA GLU A 51 -28.13 46.37 -21.18
C GLU A 51 -29.00 45.13 -21.47
N GLN A 52 -28.67 43.97 -20.85
CA GLN A 52 -29.32 42.66 -20.99
C GLN A 52 -30.00 42.22 -19.67
N GLU A 53 -30.40 40.94 -19.54
CA GLU A 53 -31.03 40.40 -18.33
C GLU A 53 -30.14 40.66 -17.11
N ALA A 54 -30.72 41.16 -16.01
CA ALA A 54 -29.96 41.48 -14.82
C ALA A 54 -29.54 40.22 -14.06
N ALA A 55 -28.43 40.32 -13.35
CA ALA A 55 -27.98 39.24 -12.49
C ALA A 55 -29.03 38.92 -11.42
N LYS A 56 -29.21 37.64 -11.13
CA LYS A 56 -30.10 37.13 -10.08
C LYS A 56 -29.25 36.62 -8.92
N ALA A 57 -29.58 37.07 -7.71
CA ALA A 57 -28.90 36.65 -6.50
C ALA A 57 -29.76 35.60 -5.77
N LEU A 58 -29.28 34.36 -5.73
CA LEU A 58 -29.94 33.25 -5.06
C LEU A 58 -29.39 33.12 -3.64
N VAL A 59 -30.23 33.33 -2.64
CA VAL A 59 -29.90 33.02 -1.23
C VAL A 59 -29.93 31.51 -1.08
N LEU A 60 -28.78 30.92 -0.75
CA LEU A 60 -28.66 29.49 -0.54
C LEU A 60 -29.18 29.14 0.88
N PRO A 61 -29.89 28.03 1.05
CA PRO A 61 -30.53 27.71 2.32
C PRO A 61 -29.49 27.44 3.41
N LYS A 62 -29.43 28.35 4.40
CA LYS A 62 -28.62 28.19 5.61
C LYS A 62 -29.26 27.19 6.57
N ARG A 63 -29.32 25.91 6.18
CA ARG A 63 -29.69 24.83 7.10
C ARG A 63 -28.46 24.52 7.95
N THR A 64 -28.14 25.40 8.90
CA THR A 64 -27.13 25.33 9.97
C THR A 64 -26.09 24.22 9.83
N GLU A 65 -24.87 24.58 9.39
CA GLU A 65 -23.61 23.79 9.38
C GLU A 65 -23.42 22.77 8.24
N VAL A 66 -23.77 23.11 6.99
CA VAL A 66 -23.16 22.46 5.83
C VAL A 66 -22.39 23.59 5.18
N GLY A 67 -21.08 23.46 4.98
CA GLY A 67 -20.22 24.50 4.41
C GLY A 67 -20.62 24.88 2.98
N ILE A 68 -21.75 25.56 2.83
CA ILE A 68 -22.32 26.10 1.60
C ILE A 68 -22.22 27.63 1.71
N PRO A 69 -21.74 28.33 0.67
CA PRO A 69 -21.76 29.80 0.65
C PRO A 69 -23.17 30.35 0.80
N ASP A 70 -23.33 31.55 1.39
CA ASP A 70 -24.67 32.11 1.62
C ASP A 70 -25.40 32.55 0.34
N PHE A 71 -24.68 32.97 -0.71
CA PHE A 71 -25.27 33.40 -1.98
C PHE A 71 -24.57 32.80 -3.21
N LEU A 72 -25.37 32.56 -4.25
CA LEU A 72 -24.94 32.27 -5.61
C LEU A 72 -25.43 33.39 -6.55
N ILE A 73 -24.51 34.03 -7.28
CA ILE A 73 -24.84 35.08 -8.25
C ILE A 73 -24.79 34.52 -9.65
N ARG A 74 -25.89 34.70 -10.40
CA ARG A 74 -25.99 34.28 -11.81
C ARG A 74 -26.26 35.45 -12.73
N LYS A 75 -25.68 35.41 -13.93
CA LYS A 75 -25.96 36.36 -15.00
C LYS A 75 -26.03 35.59 -16.33
N ASP A 76 -27.09 35.80 -17.10
CA ASP A 76 -27.30 35.14 -18.41
C ASP A 76 -27.23 33.60 -18.36
N GLY A 77 -27.64 33.01 -17.23
CA GLY A 77 -27.56 31.57 -16.98
C GLY A 77 -26.19 31.05 -16.53
N GLU A 78 -25.16 31.89 -16.50
CA GLU A 78 -23.81 31.55 -16.02
C GLU A 78 -23.60 31.94 -14.55
N ILE A 79 -22.71 31.21 -13.87
CA ILE A 79 -22.31 31.51 -12.49
C ILE A 79 -21.25 32.62 -12.53
N VAL A 80 -21.59 33.77 -11.94
CA VAL A 80 -20.65 34.90 -11.75
C VAL A 80 -19.74 34.62 -10.57
N GLY A 81 -20.29 34.11 -9.46
CA GLY A 81 -19.53 33.84 -8.26
C GLY A 81 -20.42 33.56 -7.06
N HIS A 82 -19.78 33.41 -5.90
CA HIS A 82 -20.44 33.18 -4.62
C HIS A 82 -20.20 34.35 -3.66
N ILE A 83 -21.03 34.44 -2.63
CA ILE A 83 -20.84 35.39 -1.53
C ILE A 83 -21.02 34.65 -0.21
N GLU A 84 -20.06 34.81 0.70
CA GLU A 84 -20.18 34.41 2.10
C GLU A 84 -20.34 35.67 2.95
N ALA A 85 -21.41 35.73 3.73
CA ALA A 85 -21.71 36.84 4.61
C ALA A 85 -21.35 36.49 6.07
N LYS A 86 -21.07 37.51 6.86
CA LYS A 86 -20.89 37.45 8.32
C LYS A 86 -21.64 38.61 8.96
N VAL A 87 -21.93 38.52 10.25
CA VAL A 87 -22.62 39.60 10.97
C VAL A 87 -21.86 40.93 10.87
N PRO A 88 -22.52 42.11 10.86
CA PRO A 88 -21.87 43.40 10.62
C PRO A 88 -20.69 43.80 11.52
N ASN A 89 -20.61 43.23 12.73
CA ASN A 89 -19.52 43.49 13.67
C ASN A 89 -18.38 42.47 13.58
N ALA A 90 -18.45 41.51 12.64
CA ALA A 90 -17.43 40.49 12.46
C ALA A 90 -16.15 41.11 11.88
N ASN A 91 -15.00 40.72 12.42
CA ASN A 91 -13.70 41.04 11.85
C ASN A 91 -13.39 40.04 10.73
N LEU A 92 -13.39 40.50 9.48
CA LEU A 92 -13.18 39.61 8.34
C LEU A 92 -11.75 39.04 8.31
N HIS A 93 -10.73 39.77 8.78
CA HIS A 93 -9.35 39.27 8.85
C HIS A 93 -9.17 38.06 9.79
N ASP A 94 -9.92 38.00 10.89
CA ASP A 94 -9.86 36.86 11.81
C ASP A 94 -10.53 35.61 11.20
N ILE A 95 -11.51 35.84 10.30
CA ILE A 95 -12.35 34.79 9.70
C ILE A 95 -11.75 34.25 8.39
N GLU A 96 -10.90 35.03 7.71
CA GLU A 96 -10.15 34.59 6.51
C GLU A 96 -9.34 33.29 6.76
N ASN A 97 -8.82 33.13 7.99
CA ASN A 97 -8.05 31.94 8.40
C ASN A 97 -8.92 30.80 8.93
N SER A 98 -10.25 30.96 8.96
CA SER A 98 -11.14 29.87 9.37
C SER A 98 -11.12 28.73 8.37
N GLU A 99 -11.29 27.50 8.86
CA GLU A 99 -11.31 26.31 8.01
C GLU A 99 -12.38 26.42 6.91
N GLN A 100 -13.54 27.01 7.22
CA GLN A 100 -14.63 27.23 6.27
C GLN A 100 -14.20 28.12 5.09
N ILE A 101 -13.64 29.31 5.36
CA ILE A 101 -13.23 30.24 4.31
C ILE A 101 -12.07 29.68 3.49
N GLN A 102 -11.08 29.04 4.12
CA GLN A 102 -9.98 28.40 3.40
C GLN A 102 -10.48 27.33 2.42
N ARG A 103 -11.51 26.55 2.78
CA ARG A 103 -12.14 25.62 1.84
C ARG A 103 -12.81 26.32 0.66
N TYR A 104 -13.52 27.43 0.90
CA TYR A 104 -14.16 28.20 -0.17
C TYR A 104 -13.14 28.82 -1.11
N LEU A 105 -12.06 29.39 -0.58
CA LEU A 105 -10.97 29.98 -1.36
C LEU A 105 -10.30 28.96 -2.29
N ASN A 106 -10.21 27.70 -1.88
CA ASN A 106 -9.65 26.62 -2.70
C ASN A 106 -10.62 26.08 -3.75
N ALA A 107 -11.94 26.17 -3.54
CA ALA A 107 -12.93 25.50 -4.40
C ALA A 107 -13.69 26.46 -5.35
N LEU A 108 -13.83 27.72 -4.94
CA LEU A 108 -14.67 28.71 -5.63
C LEU A 108 -13.78 29.72 -6.37
N PRO A 109 -13.91 29.82 -7.71
CA PRO A 109 -13.00 30.63 -8.50
C PRO A 109 -13.24 32.14 -8.37
N ASN A 110 -14.41 32.56 -7.88
CA ASN A 110 -14.77 33.96 -7.66
C ASN A 110 -15.70 34.05 -6.44
N LEU A 111 -15.19 34.61 -5.34
CA LEU A 111 -15.85 34.65 -4.03
C LEU A 111 -15.76 36.06 -3.43
N ILE A 112 -16.87 36.56 -2.92
CA ILE A 112 -16.87 37.72 -2.02
C ILE A 112 -17.06 37.23 -0.58
N VAL A 113 -16.23 37.72 0.34
CA VAL A 113 -16.46 37.61 1.79
C VAL A 113 -16.84 38.99 2.30
N THR A 114 -17.96 39.09 3.02
CA THR A 114 -18.47 40.40 3.48
C THR A 114 -19.09 40.34 4.87
N ASN A 115 -18.96 41.41 5.63
CA ASN A 115 -19.77 41.67 6.84
C ASN A 115 -20.86 42.72 6.54
N PHE A 116 -21.33 42.84 5.29
CA PHE A 116 -22.25 43.86 4.80
C PHE A 116 -21.68 45.29 4.72
N LEU A 117 -20.55 45.57 5.36
CA LEU A 117 -19.91 46.89 5.36
C LEU A 117 -18.57 46.87 4.62
N GLU A 118 -17.77 45.85 4.89
CA GLU A 118 -16.51 45.52 4.23
C GLU A 118 -16.73 44.38 3.22
N PHE A 119 -16.11 44.48 2.05
CA PHE A 119 -16.17 43.50 0.97
C PHE A 119 -14.76 43.12 0.55
N LEU A 120 -14.47 41.83 0.57
CA LEU A 120 -13.21 41.23 0.14
C LEU A 120 -13.47 40.37 -1.08
N LEU A 121 -12.90 40.72 -2.23
CA LEU A 121 -13.04 39.96 -3.47
C LEU A 121 -11.85 39.03 -3.66
N TYR A 122 -12.13 37.73 -3.73
CA TYR A 122 -11.15 36.69 -4.00
C TYR A 122 -11.38 36.08 -5.39
N ARG A 123 -10.29 35.81 -6.12
CA ARG A 123 -10.29 34.96 -7.33
C ARG A 123 -9.22 33.89 -7.23
N ASP A 124 -9.62 32.65 -7.46
CA ASP A 124 -8.75 31.47 -7.38
C ASP A 124 -7.86 31.50 -6.11
N GLY A 125 -8.50 31.78 -4.97
CA GLY A 125 -7.85 31.89 -3.65
C GLY A 125 -7.03 33.16 -3.39
N THR A 126 -6.86 34.04 -4.37
CA THR A 126 -6.07 35.28 -4.27
C THR A 126 -6.97 36.48 -4.01
N LEU A 127 -6.65 37.32 -3.02
CA LEU A 127 -7.35 38.58 -2.76
C LEU A 127 -7.07 39.58 -3.90
N ILE A 128 -8.11 39.97 -4.62
CA ILE A 128 -8.05 40.87 -5.78
C ILE A 128 -8.30 42.32 -5.38
N ASP A 129 -9.31 42.54 -4.53
CA ASP A 129 -9.71 43.88 -4.11
C ASP A 129 -10.38 43.84 -2.74
N LYS A 130 -10.33 44.98 -2.03
CA LYS A 130 -11.01 45.17 -0.76
C LYS A 130 -11.51 46.59 -0.59
N THR A 131 -12.72 46.73 -0.05
CA THR A 131 -13.33 48.04 0.16
C THR A 131 -14.21 48.03 1.40
N GLU A 132 -14.25 49.16 2.11
CA GLU A 132 -15.13 49.39 3.25
C GLU A 132 -16.09 50.52 2.89
N LEU A 133 -17.39 50.25 2.91
CA LEU A 133 -18.41 51.21 2.49
C LEU A 133 -18.69 52.27 3.58
N CYS A 134 -18.62 51.86 4.85
CA CYS A 134 -18.60 52.74 6.01
C CYS A 134 -18.11 51.97 7.25
N SER A 135 -17.60 52.69 8.26
CA SER A 135 -17.16 52.06 9.51
C SER A 135 -18.30 51.36 10.28
N PRO A 136 -18.04 50.24 10.98
CA PRO A 136 -19.02 49.59 11.85
C PRO A 136 -19.59 50.51 12.93
N ILE A 137 -18.79 51.49 13.40
CA ILE A 137 -19.21 52.50 14.37
C ILE A 137 -20.27 53.42 13.76
N ALA A 138 -20.15 53.78 12.48
CA ALA A 138 -21.12 54.63 11.80
C ALA A 138 -22.51 53.97 11.69
N LEU A 139 -22.57 52.63 11.60
CA LEU A 139 -23.83 51.87 11.60
C LEU A 139 -24.59 51.97 12.92
N GLN A 140 -23.91 52.23 14.04
CA GLN A 140 -24.47 52.36 15.40
C GLN A 140 -25.00 53.78 15.71
N GLY A 141 -24.88 54.73 14.78
CA GLY A 141 -25.25 56.13 14.99
C GLY A 141 -26.75 56.36 15.22
N LEU A 142 -27.16 57.63 15.41
CA LEU A 142 -28.60 58.00 15.48
C LEU A 142 -29.24 58.21 14.09
N LYS A 143 -28.44 58.16 13.02
CA LYS A 143 -28.87 58.36 11.64
C LYS A 143 -28.18 57.34 10.74
N PRO A 144 -28.80 56.95 9.61
CA PRO A 144 -28.17 56.13 8.60
C PRO A 144 -26.81 56.69 8.14
N PRO A 145 -25.78 55.84 8.00
CA PRO A 145 -24.49 56.28 7.47
C PRO A 145 -24.60 56.64 5.98
N VAL A 146 -23.70 57.53 5.54
CA VAL A 146 -23.54 57.89 4.14
C VAL A 146 -22.36 57.09 3.59
N PRO A 147 -22.44 56.52 2.36
CA PRO A 147 -21.33 55.74 1.82
C PRO A 147 -20.08 56.61 1.68
N GLU A 148 -18.97 56.15 2.26
CA GLU A 148 -17.69 56.88 2.31
C GLU A 148 -16.92 56.72 1.00
N ASP A 149 -16.88 55.51 0.44
CA ASP A 149 -16.14 55.21 -0.80
C ASP A 149 -16.99 54.48 -1.85
N VAL A 150 -17.80 55.28 -2.57
CA VAL A 150 -18.69 54.79 -3.65
C VAL A 150 -17.91 54.29 -4.87
N ASP A 151 -16.76 54.91 -5.18
CA ASP A 151 -15.99 54.56 -6.37
C ASP A 151 -15.28 53.21 -6.18
N SER A 152 -14.72 52.94 -4.99
CA SER A 152 -14.04 51.66 -4.70
C SER A 152 -14.99 50.47 -4.68
N LEU A 153 -16.16 50.56 -4.01
CA LEU A 153 -17.14 49.46 -4.04
C LEU A 153 -17.69 49.22 -5.44
N SER A 154 -17.88 50.27 -6.24
CA SER A 154 -18.25 50.11 -7.64
C SER A 154 -17.16 49.39 -8.44
N GLY A 155 -15.89 49.73 -8.22
CA GLY A 155 -14.75 49.04 -8.84
C GLY A 155 -14.74 47.55 -8.50
N LEU A 156 -14.90 47.21 -7.22
CA LEU A 156 -14.94 45.83 -6.73
C LEU A 156 -16.11 45.04 -7.33
N LEU A 157 -17.33 45.59 -7.31
CA LEU A 157 -18.50 44.93 -7.88
C LEU A 157 -18.38 44.77 -9.40
N SER A 158 -17.85 45.77 -10.10
CA SER A 158 -17.54 45.67 -11.53
C SER A 158 -16.53 44.56 -11.82
N ALA A 159 -15.46 44.46 -11.01
CA ALA A 159 -14.51 43.37 -11.09
C ALA A 159 -15.21 42.02 -10.82
N TYR A 160 -16.03 41.90 -9.78
CA TYR A 160 -16.77 40.68 -9.49
C TYR A 160 -17.65 40.22 -10.67
N TYR A 161 -18.43 41.14 -11.27
CA TYR A 161 -19.29 40.86 -12.41
C TYR A 161 -18.55 40.64 -13.75
N SER A 162 -17.27 41.01 -13.83
CA SER A 162 -16.44 40.75 -15.02
C SER A 162 -15.90 39.32 -15.11
N PHE A 163 -16.05 38.52 -14.04
CA PHE A 163 -15.59 37.15 -14.02
C PHE A 163 -16.44 36.26 -14.93
N SER A 164 -15.79 35.34 -15.64
CA SER A 164 -16.43 34.23 -16.36
C SER A 164 -15.57 32.99 -16.15
N THR A 165 -16.21 31.82 -16.12
CA THR A 165 -15.48 30.54 -15.99
C THR A 165 -14.55 30.36 -17.19
N PRO A 166 -13.23 30.25 -16.98
CA PRO A 166 -12.28 30.07 -18.08
C PRO A 166 -12.55 28.79 -18.87
N GLU A 167 -12.30 28.85 -20.18
CA GLU A 167 -12.34 27.67 -21.04
C GLU A 167 -11.18 26.72 -20.68
N ILE A 168 -11.49 25.44 -20.41
CA ILE A 168 -10.48 24.43 -20.08
C ILE A 168 -10.15 23.62 -21.34
N LYS A 169 -8.86 23.61 -21.72
CA LYS A 169 -8.38 22.94 -22.94
C LYS A 169 -7.47 21.74 -22.70
N THR A 170 -7.00 21.56 -21.47
CA THR A 170 -6.06 20.47 -21.13
C THR A 170 -6.65 19.52 -20.12
N ALA A 171 -6.26 18.25 -20.21
CA ALA A 171 -6.75 17.23 -19.30
C ALA A 171 -6.29 17.44 -17.86
N SER A 172 -5.07 17.95 -17.67
CA SER A 172 -4.51 18.21 -16.34
C SER A 172 -5.29 19.31 -15.63
N ALA A 173 -5.58 20.43 -16.33
CA ALA A 173 -6.35 21.52 -15.76
C ALA A 173 -7.76 21.05 -15.37
N LEU A 174 -8.42 20.27 -16.25
CA LEU A 174 -9.73 19.69 -15.93
C LEU A 174 -9.66 18.77 -14.70
N ALA A 175 -8.66 17.90 -14.63
CA ALA A 175 -8.50 16.94 -13.53
C ALA A 175 -8.28 17.65 -12.19
N THR A 176 -7.44 18.69 -12.14
CA THR A 176 -7.23 19.52 -10.95
C THR A 176 -8.53 20.21 -10.54
N THR A 177 -9.20 20.91 -11.46
CA THR A 177 -10.45 21.63 -11.16
C THR A 177 -11.56 20.68 -10.67
N LEU A 178 -11.77 19.54 -11.33
CA LEU A 178 -12.76 18.56 -10.89
C LEU A 178 -12.34 17.90 -9.57
N GLY A 179 -11.05 17.65 -9.36
CA GLY A 179 -10.52 17.09 -8.12
C GLY A 179 -10.85 17.97 -6.92
N ASP A 180 -10.63 19.28 -7.03
CA ASP A 180 -10.91 20.22 -5.95
C ASP A 180 -12.41 20.35 -5.67
N LYS A 181 -13.25 20.40 -6.71
CA LYS A 181 -14.71 20.35 -6.55
C LYS A 181 -15.19 19.05 -5.90
N THR A 182 -14.56 17.92 -6.22
CA THR A 182 -14.90 16.63 -5.61
C THR A 182 -14.49 16.57 -4.14
N LYS A 183 -13.34 17.14 -3.76
CA LYS A 183 -12.93 17.25 -2.34
C LYS A 183 -13.97 18.05 -1.57
N PHE A 184 -14.47 19.10 -2.19
CA PHE A 184 -15.52 19.93 -1.63
C PHE A 184 -16.85 19.17 -1.50
N SER A 185 -17.29 18.48 -2.55
CA SER A 185 -18.46 17.58 -2.53
C SER A 185 -18.39 16.53 -1.42
N ARG A 186 -17.23 15.92 -1.20
CA ARG A 186 -17.00 14.95 -0.11
C ARG A 186 -17.25 15.58 1.26
N HIS A 187 -16.82 16.82 1.48
CA HIS A 187 -17.05 17.51 2.74
C HIS A 187 -18.54 17.77 2.98
N ILE A 188 -19.26 18.28 1.98
CA ILE A 188 -20.72 18.49 2.03
C ILE A 188 -21.43 17.18 2.38
N LEU A 189 -21.13 16.10 1.66
CA LEU A 189 -21.76 14.79 1.88
C LEU A 189 -21.51 14.24 3.27
N LYS A 190 -20.32 14.47 3.84
CA LYS A 190 -19.99 14.08 5.21
C LYS A 190 -20.87 14.82 6.21
N GLU A 191 -20.97 16.14 6.10
CA GLU A 191 -21.82 16.97 6.97
C GLU A 191 -23.30 16.58 6.83
N VAL A 192 -23.77 16.32 5.60
CA VAL A 192 -25.14 15.81 5.35
C VAL A 192 -25.37 14.49 6.07
N LEU A 193 -24.42 13.53 5.97
CA LEU A 193 -24.56 12.22 6.60
C LEU A 193 -24.55 12.29 8.14
N GLU A 194 -23.77 13.20 8.73
CA GLU A 194 -23.60 13.37 10.18
C GLU A 194 -24.85 13.96 10.87
N ARG A 195 -25.67 14.74 10.16
CA ARG A 195 -26.86 15.39 10.73
C ARG A 195 -27.96 14.45 11.19
N ARG A 196 -28.07 13.28 10.56
CA ARG A 196 -29.16 12.32 10.79
C ARG A 196 -30.56 12.96 10.64
N ASP A 197 -30.70 13.97 9.78
CA ASP A 197 -31.98 14.65 9.47
C ASP A 197 -32.68 14.04 8.23
N ARG A 198 -33.81 14.61 7.80
CA ARG A 198 -34.59 14.11 6.65
C ARG A 198 -33.79 14.12 5.34
N ASP A 199 -32.89 15.10 5.15
CA ASP A 199 -32.07 15.22 3.95
C ASP A 199 -30.94 14.16 3.95
N SER A 200 -30.54 13.67 5.13
CA SER A 200 -29.54 12.60 5.29
C SER A 200 -30.08 11.18 5.09
N ILE A 201 -31.40 10.95 5.22
CA ILE A 201 -32.01 9.60 5.19
C ILE A 201 -31.70 8.84 3.90
N PRO A 202 -31.79 9.43 2.68
CA PRO A 202 -31.44 8.72 1.46
C PRO A 202 -29.97 8.30 1.47
N LEU A 203 -29.06 9.20 1.82
CA LEU A 203 -27.62 8.93 1.85
C LEU A 203 -27.25 7.84 2.87
N ALA A 204 -27.82 7.89 4.07
CA ALA A 204 -27.60 6.88 5.11
C ALA A 204 -28.16 5.51 4.73
N SER A 205 -29.30 5.49 4.03
CA SER A 205 -29.93 4.25 3.59
C SER A 205 -29.13 3.60 2.45
N PHE A 206 -28.63 4.38 1.49
CA PHE A 206 -27.69 3.90 0.48
C PHE A 206 -26.40 3.35 1.11
N TYR A 207 -25.83 4.05 2.09
CA TYR A 207 -24.66 3.56 2.82
C TYR A 207 -24.90 2.17 3.42
N GLU A 208 -26.04 1.97 4.11
CA GLU A 208 -26.38 0.68 4.72
C GLU A 208 -26.57 -0.43 3.67
N VAL A 209 -27.22 -0.12 2.55
CA VAL A 209 -27.39 -1.07 1.42
C VAL A 209 -26.02 -1.51 0.89
N PHE A 210 -25.14 -0.57 0.53
CA PHE A 210 -23.80 -0.86 0.00
C PHE A 210 -22.93 -1.64 0.98
N ARG A 211 -23.02 -1.29 2.27
CA ARG A 211 -22.27 -1.98 3.32
C ARG A 211 -22.74 -3.42 3.51
N ARG A 212 -24.04 -3.69 3.48
CA ARG A 212 -24.58 -5.04 3.70
C ARG A 212 -24.35 -5.96 2.50
N THR A 213 -24.53 -5.43 1.30
CA THR A 213 -24.53 -6.22 0.05
C THR A 213 -23.15 -6.38 -0.57
N LEU A 214 -22.30 -5.36 -0.55
CA LEU A 214 -21.02 -5.37 -1.27
C LEU A 214 -19.81 -5.45 -0.34
N ILE A 215 -19.71 -4.52 0.62
CA ILE A 215 -18.50 -4.36 1.46
C ILE A 215 -18.90 -4.24 2.94
N GLY A 216 -18.92 -5.37 3.67
CA GLY A 216 -19.29 -5.40 5.10
C GLY A 216 -18.45 -4.48 6.01
N THR A 217 -17.23 -4.18 5.59
CA THR A 217 -16.27 -3.30 6.28
C THR A 217 -16.30 -1.84 5.80
N LEU A 218 -17.26 -1.47 4.93
CA LEU A 218 -17.40 -0.11 4.42
C LEU A 218 -17.65 0.88 5.57
N THR A 219 -16.83 1.93 5.63
CA THR A 219 -17.00 3.03 6.59
C THR A 219 -17.79 4.16 5.94
N GLU A 220 -18.46 4.98 6.75
CA GLU A 220 -19.16 6.18 6.27
C GLU A 220 -18.23 7.11 5.47
N GLU A 221 -17.01 7.31 5.96
CA GLU A 221 -16.00 8.15 5.27
C GLU A 221 -15.67 7.62 3.87
N ARG A 222 -15.47 6.30 3.73
CA ARG A 222 -15.18 5.68 2.43
C ARG A 222 -16.40 5.71 1.52
N PHE A 223 -17.59 5.56 2.06
CA PHE A 223 -18.82 5.67 1.28
C PHE A 223 -19.04 7.08 0.74
N VAL A 224 -18.84 8.10 1.57
CA VAL A 224 -18.95 9.51 1.16
C VAL A 224 -17.95 9.85 0.05
N ASP A 225 -16.73 9.33 0.16
CA ASP A 225 -15.70 9.49 -0.87
C ASP A 225 -16.12 8.81 -2.20
N LEU A 226 -16.57 7.55 -2.16
CA LEU A 226 -17.11 6.84 -3.33
C LEU A 226 -18.29 7.59 -3.99
N TYR A 227 -19.19 8.14 -3.18
CA TYR A 227 -20.33 8.91 -3.66
C TYR A 227 -19.87 10.18 -4.38
N ALA A 228 -18.95 10.95 -3.77
CA ALA A 228 -18.40 12.16 -4.38
C ALA A 228 -17.73 11.87 -5.72
N GLN A 229 -16.89 10.83 -5.78
CA GLN A 229 -16.26 10.39 -7.04
C GLN A 229 -17.30 9.99 -8.09
N THR A 230 -18.34 9.26 -7.69
CA THR A 230 -19.40 8.79 -8.60
C THR A 230 -20.15 9.94 -9.26
N ILE A 231 -20.46 11.02 -8.52
CA ILE A 231 -21.08 12.23 -9.08
C ILE A 231 -20.17 12.84 -10.15
N THR A 232 -18.94 13.17 -9.78
CA THR A 232 -18.03 13.91 -10.66
C THR A 232 -17.70 13.13 -11.92
N TYR A 233 -17.42 11.82 -11.78
CA TYR A 233 -17.11 10.98 -12.92
C TYR A 233 -18.32 10.66 -13.77
N GLY A 234 -19.48 10.40 -13.19
CA GLY A 234 -20.69 10.17 -13.96
C GLY A 234 -21.05 11.40 -14.79
N LEU A 235 -20.89 12.61 -14.25
CA LEU A 235 -21.07 13.87 -14.99
C LEU A 235 -20.03 14.05 -16.10
N PHE A 236 -18.75 13.74 -15.83
CA PHE A 236 -17.71 13.77 -16.85
C PHE A 236 -18.00 12.77 -17.98
N ALA A 237 -18.40 11.55 -17.65
CA ALA A 237 -18.80 10.55 -18.62
C ALA A 237 -20.00 11.00 -19.48
N ALA A 238 -21.05 11.54 -18.83
CA ALA A 238 -22.18 12.14 -19.53
C ALA A 238 -21.72 13.25 -20.49
N LYS A 239 -20.75 14.09 -20.09
CA LYS A 239 -20.19 15.13 -20.97
C LYS A 239 -19.45 14.53 -22.19
N ILE A 240 -18.66 13.48 -21.99
CA ILE A 240 -17.95 12.79 -23.07
C ILE A 240 -18.94 12.22 -24.09
N MET A 241 -20.03 11.62 -23.61
CA MET A 241 -21.10 11.07 -24.45
C MET A 241 -21.89 12.18 -25.17
N ALA A 242 -22.17 13.30 -24.49
CA ALA A 242 -22.85 14.46 -25.06
C ALA A 242 -22.01 15.21 -26.13
N GLY A 243 -20.68 15.06 -26.10
CA GLY A 243 -19.77 15.73 -27.01
C GLY A 243 -19.87 17.25 -26.92
N LYS A 244 -20.29 17.90 -28.02
CA LYS A 244 -20.45 19.36 -28.09
C LYS A 244 -21.74 19.86 -27.43
N ALA A 245 -22.70 18.99 -27.14
CA ALA A 245 -23.94 19.42 -26.48
C ALA A 245 -23.66 19.86 -25.03
N GLY A 246 -24.44 20.84 -24.56
CA GLY A 246 -24.43 21.26 -23.17
C GLY A 246 -25.14 20.23 -22.29
N ILE A 247 -24.57 19.92 -21.13
CA ILE A 247 -25.19 19.08 -20.11
C ILE A 247 -25.67 19.91 -18.92
N ASN A 248 -26.77 19.51 -18.30
CA ASN A 248 -27.35 20.11 -17.11
C ASN A 248 -28.01 19.02 -16.25
N LYS A 249 -28.54 19.38 -15.08
CA LYS A 249 -29.19 18.42 -14.18
C LYS A 249 -30.40 17.71 -14.80
N GLU A 250 -31.09 18.35 -15.74
CA GLU A 250 -32.30 17.82 -16.36
C GLU A 250 -32.01 16.88 -17.54
N ASN A 251 -30.83 16.96 -18.17
CA ASN A 251 -30.49 16.16 -19.33
C ASN A 251 -29.27 15.24 -19.17
N ALA A 252 -28.42 15.43 -18.15
CA ALA A 252 -27.16 14.68 -18.03
C ALA A 252 -27.37 13.16 -17.96
N TRP A 253 -28.46 12.72 -17.33
CA TRP A 253 -28.82 11.31 -17.21
C TRP A 253 -29.21 10.66 -18.55
N ASN A 254 -29.63 11.43 -19.56
CA ASN A 254 -29.93 10.92 -20.90
C ASN A 254 -28.66 10.45 -21.64
N PHE A 255 -27.49 10.91 -21.22
CA PHE A 255 -26.21 10.57 -21.83
C PHE A 255 -25.51 9.38 -21.14
N ILE A 256 -26.15 8.79 -20.13
CA ILE A 256 -25.70 7.57 -19.47
C ILE A 256 -26.38 6.36 -20.13
N PRO A 257 -25.68 5.25 -20.40
CA PRO A 257 -26.26 4.07 -21.04
C PRO A 257 -27.49 3.53 -20.28
N GLY A 258 -28.67 3.62 -20.90
CA GLY A 258 -29.95 3.22 -20.28
C GLY A 258 -30.16 1.71 -20.18
N ASN A 259 -29.31 0.92 -20.83
CA ASN A 259 -29.28 -0.55 -20.77
C ASN A 259 -28.64 -1.10 -19.48
N VAL A 260 -28.19 -0.22 -18.57
CA VAL A 260 -27.66 -0.58 -17.25
C VAL A 260 -28.54 0.06 -16.17
N PRO A 261 -29.59 -0.65 -15.69
CA PRO A 261 -30.57 -0.09 -14.75
C PRO A 261 -29.96 0.40 -13.43
N LEU A 262 -29.00 -0.35 -12.86
CA LEU A 262 -28.32 0.04 -11.62
C LEU A 262 -27.60 1.38 -11.78
N LEU A 263 -26.82 1.53 -12.86
CA LEU A 263 -26.10 2.76 -13.18
C LEU A 263 -27.07 3.94 -13.35
N THR A 264 -28.13 3.74 -14.13
CA THR A 264 -29.17 4.76 -14.35
C THR A 264 -29.80 5.19 -13.02
N HIS A 265 -30.13 4.23 -12.14
CA HIS A 265 -30.72 4.53 -10.84
C HIS A 265 -29.74 5.28 -9.92
N ILE A 266 -28.51 4.78 -9.77
CA ILE A 266 -27.45 5.44 -8.98
C ILE A 266 -27.27 6.88 -9.46
N PHE A 267 -27.18 7.08 -10.77
CA PHE A 267 -26.97 8.42 -11.33
C PHE A 267 -28.18 9.33 -11.14
N HIS A 268 -29.41 8.82 -11.33
CA HIS A 268 -30.64 9.57 -11.07
C HIS A 268 -30.76 9.96 -9.59
N THR A 269 -30.41 9.08 -8.66
CA THR A 269 -30.43 9.40 -7.23
C THR A 269 -29.35 10.42 -6.85
N PHE A 270 -28.14 10.31 -7.42
CA PHE A 270 -26.98 11.08 -6.96
C PHE A 270 -26.80 12.42 -7.67
N VAL A 271 -27.38 12.57 -8.85
CA VAL A 271 -27.26 13.77 -9.69
C VAL A 271 -28.62 14.36 -10.06
N GLY A 272 -29.68 13.55 -10.08
CA GLY A 272 -31.03 13.94 -10.47
C GLY A 272 -31.81 14.72 -9.40
N PRO A 273 -33.16 14.77 -9.52
CA PRO A 273 -34.03 15.53 -8.63
C PRO A 273 -33.98 15.09 -7.15
N ASP A 274 -33.67 13.82 -6.90
CA ASP A 274 -33.65 13.22 -5.56
C ASP A 274 -32.34 13.47 -4.79
N THR A 275 -31.38 14.14 -5.42
CA THR A 275 -30.08 14.47 -4.82
C THR A 275 -30.26 15.39 -3.60
N PRO A 276 -29.45 15.23 -2.52
CA PRO A 276 -29.50 16.13 -1.38
C PRO A 276 -29.44 17.61 -1.81
N VAL A 277 -30.33 18.45 -1.28
CA VAL A 277 -30.44 19.87 -1.67
C VAL A 277 -29.10 20.61 -1.52
N ALA A 278 -28.34 20.26 -0.49
CA ALA A 278 -27.01 20.80 -0.22
C ALA A 278 -26.00 20.57 -1.35
N MET A 279 -26.21 19.55 -2.19
CA MET A 279 -25.32 19.18 -3.30
C MET A 279 -25.67 19.87 -4.62
N ASN A 280 -26.83 20.54 -4.72
CA ASN A 280 -27.31 21.06 -5.99
C ASN A 280 -26.34 22.05 -6.65
N TRP A 281 -25.84 23.02 -5.87
CA TRP A 281 -24.99 24.08 -6.39
C TRP A 281 -23.61 23.53 -6.82
N ILE A 282 -23.02 22.59 -6.06
CA ILE A 282 -21.70 22.04 -6.40
C ILE A 282 -21.79 21.16 -7.66
N ILE A 283 -22.91 20.47 -7.85
CA ILE A 283 -23.20 19.72 -9.08
C ILE A 283 -23.33 20.67 -10.28
N GLU A 284 -24.05 21.78 -10.12
CA GLU A 284 -24.16 22.80 -11.17
C GLU A 284 -22.80 23.42 -11.52
N ASP A 285 -21.94 23.64 -10.54
CA ASP A 285 -20.59 24.16 -10.74
C ASP A 285 -19.69 23.16 -11.48
N ILE A 286 -19.79 21.86 -11.16
CA ILE A 286 -19.15 20.78 -11.93
C ILE A 286 -19.66 20.77 -13.38
N LEU A 287 -20.99 20.86 -13.59
CA LEU A 287 -21.61 20.91 -14.91
C LEU A 287 -21.14 22.12 -15.74
N ASN A 288 -21.01 23.29 -15.11
CA ASN A 288 -20.53 24.50 -15.76
C ASN A 288 -19.06 24.35 -16.23
N VAL A 289 -18.19 23.81 -15.38
CA VAL A 289 -16.81 23.48 -15.76
C VAL A 289 -16.78 22.52 -16.95
N LEU A 290 -17.56 21.43 -16.90
CA LEU A 290 -17.64 20.45 -17.98
C LEU A 290 -18.16 21.05 -19.29
N ASN A 291 -19.10 21.99 -19.24
CA ASN A 291 -19.61 22.67 -20.43
C ASN A 291 -18.63 23.67 -21.05
N LYS A 292 -17.78 24.30 -20.24
CA LYS A 292 -16.69 25.19 -20.68
C LYS A 292 -15.40 24.44 -21.04
N THR A 293 -15.45 23.12 -21.04
CA THR A 293 -14.31 22.28 -21.40
C THR A 293 -14.36 21.92 -22.88
N ASP A 294 -13.27 22.18 -23.59
CA ASP A 294 -13.08 21.65 -24.94
C ASP A 294 -12.67 20.17 -24.86
N ILE A 295 -13.69 19.32 -24.79
CA ILE A 295 -13.54 17.86 -24.77
C ILE A 295 -12.75 17.35 -25.98
N VAL A 296 -12.86 17.99 -27.15
CA VAL A 296 -12.14 17.58 -28.35
C VAL A 296 -10.64 17.88 -28.19
N ALA A 297 -10.28 19.05 -27.67
CA ALA A 297 -8.89 19.38 -27.35
C ALA A 297 -8.28 18.42 -26.32
N ILE A 298 -9.03 18.11 -25.24
CA ILE A 298 -8.59 17.14 -24.20
C ILE A 298 -8.37 15.75 -24.78
N THR A 299 -9.22 15.31 -25.70
CA THR A 299 -9.11 14.00 -26.33
C THR A 299 -7.92 13.96 -27.31
N LYS A 300 -7.69 15.04 -28.08
CA LYS A 300 -6.61 15.16 -29.08
C LYS A 300 -5.22 15.41 -28.49
N GLU A 301 -5.10 16.21 -27.43
CA GLU A 301 -3.83 16.45 -26.72
C GLU A 301 -3.15 15.13 -26.32
N LYS A 302 -3.97 14.12 -26.00
CA LYS A 302 -3.51 12.83 -25.50
C LYS A 302 -3.15 11.84 -26.59
N GLU A 303 -3.81 11.86 -27.75
CA GLU A 303 -3.41 11.09 -28.93
C GLU A 303 -1.97 11.46 -29.37
N ALA A 304 -1.62 12.75 -29.28
CA ALA A 304 -0.31 13.26 -29.69
C ALA A 304 0.82 13.00 -28.68
N THR A 305 0.51 12.84 -27.39
CA THR A 305 1.52 12.78 -26.31
C THR A 305 1.76 11.35 -25.78
N TYR A 306 0.77 10.45 -25.84
CA TYR A 306 0.84 9.12 -25.20
C TYR A 306 0.34 7.95 -26.08
N GLY A 307 0.06 8.17 -27.36
CA GLY A 307 -0.42 7.13 -28.28
C GLY A 307 -1.91 6.77 -28.11
N THR A 308 -2.30 5.53 -28.47
CA THR A 308 -3.68 5.01 -28.53
C THR A 308 -4.35 4.74 -27.17
N ARG A 309 -3.99 5.46 -26.10
CA ARG A 309 -4.58 5.22 -24.76
C ARG A 309 -5.99 5.80 -24.68
N ASP A 310 -6.88 5.06 -24.02
CA ASP A 310 -8.27 5.44 -23.80
C ASP A 310 -8.35 6.76 -22.97
N PRO A 311 -8.98 7.82 -23.50
CA PRO A 311 -9.02 9.14 -22.87
C PRO A 311 -9.76 9.13 -21.53
N ILE A 312 -10.75 8.24 -21.35
CA ILE A 312 -11.54 8.12 -20.11
C ILE A 312 -10.67 7.56 -19.00
N ILE A 313 -9.92 6.50 -19.27
CA ILE A 313 -9.06 5.89 -18.25
C ILE A 313 -7.94 6.82 -17.83
N HIS A 314 -7.29 7.48 -18.80
CA HIS A 314 -6.21 8.39 -18.46
C HIS A 314 -6.74 9.58 -17.66
N PHE A 315 -7.89 10.13 -18.05
CA PHE A 315 -8.52 11.17 -17.22
C PHE A 315 -8.79 10.65 -15.81
N TYR A 316 -9.30 9.41 -15.69
CA TYR A 316 -9.58 8.79 -14.41
C TYR A 316 -8.34 8.71 -13.51
N ASP A 317 -7.23 8.23 -14.06
CA ASP A 317 -5.97 8.10 -13.34
C ASP A 317 -5.37 9.45 -12.94
N THR A 318 -5.45 10.46 -13.83
CA THR A 318 -5.00 11.82 -13.53
C THR A 318 -5.83 12.47 -12.43
N PHE A 319 -7.16 12.43 -12.53
CA PHE A 319 -8.05 12.97 -11.51
C PHE A 319 -7.85 12.26 -10.18
N LEU A 320 -7.73 10.93 -10.14
CA LEU A 320 -7.51 10.23 -8.87
C LEU A 320 -6.18 10.64 -8.22
N GLY A 321 -5.15 10.88 -9.04
CA GLY A 321 -3.87 11.42 -8.59
C GLY A 321 -4.00 12.77 -7.89
N GLU A 322 -4.83 13.67 -8.43
CA GLU A 322 -5.06 15.02 -7.88
C GLU A 322 -6.07 15.03 -6.71
N TYR A 323 -7.07 14.14 -6.76
CA TYR A 323 -8.16 14.04 -5.81
C TYR A 323 -7.74 13.33 -4.52
N ASN A 324 -7.26 12.08 -4.64
CA ASN A 324 -6.95 11.22 -3.51
C ASN A 324 -5.72 10.32 -3.80
N PRO A 325 -4.49 10.90 -3.77
CA PRO A 325 -3.27 10.14 -4.06
C PRO A 325 -3.04 8.96 -3.10
N GLU A 326 -3.48 9.08 -1.84
CA GLU A 326 -3.38 7.99 -0.85
C GLU A 326 -4.27 6.81 -1.21
N GLU A 327 -5.51 7.07 -1.63
CA GLU A 327 -6.44 6.03 -2.06
C GLU A 327 -6.01 5.39 -3.38
N ARG A 328 -5.50 6.18 -4.34
CA ARG A 328 -4.87 5.66 -5.56
C ARG A 328 -3.76 4.64 -5.23
N ALA A 329 -2.89 4.98 -4.27
CA ALA A 329 -1.82 4.09 -3.82
C ALA A 329 -2.34 2.86 -3.04
N LYS A 330 -3.37 3.05 -2.19
CA LYS A 330 -3.92 2.02 -1.30
C LYS A 330 -4.78 0.99 -2.03
N LEU A 331 -5.64 1.44 -2.95
CA LEU A 331 -6.51 0.56 -3.72
C LEU A 331 -5.74 -0.16 -4.84
N GLY A 332 -4.50 0.26 -5.12
CA GLY A 332 -3.67 -0.38 -6.13
C GLY A 332 -4.31 -0.36 -7.51
N VAL A 333 -5.16 0.64 -7.79
CA VAL A 333 -5.82 0.85 -9.10
C VAL A 333 -4.76 1.39 -10.06
N TYR A 334 -3.75 0.57 -10.34
CA TYR A 334 -2.81 0.81 -11.40
C TYR A 334 -3.47 0.34 -12.67
N TYR A 335 -3.63 1.25 -13.62
CA TYR A 335 -4.04 0.88 -14.97
C TYR A 335 -3.15 -0.26 -15.48
N THR A 336 -3.76 -1.34 -15.92
CA THR A 336 -2.99 -2.48 -16.43
C THR A 336 -2.42 -2.11 -17.79
N PRO A 337 -1.09 -2.13 -17.98
CA PRO A 337 -0.49 -1.75 -19.25
C PRO A 337 -1.06 -2.57 -20.40
N PRO A 338 -1.50 -1.94 -21.50
CA PRO A 338 -2.13 -2.65 -22.61
C PRO A 338 -1.22 -3.71 -23.22
N GLU A 339 0.10 -3.52 -23.15
CA GLU A 339 1.12 -4.46 -23.65
C GLU A 339 1.10 -5.79 -22.89
N VAL A 340 0.91 -5.73 -21.57
CA VAL A 340 0.75 -6.92 -20.72
C VAL A 340 -0.56 -7.63 -21.05
N VAL A 341 -1.65 -6.87 -21.13
CA VAL A 341 -2.99 -7.41 -21.43
C VAL A 341 -3.00 -8.09 -22.79
N ASP A 342 -2.40 -7.44 -23.79
CA ASP A 342 -2.29 -7.92 -25.16
C ASP A 342 -1.53 -9.25 -25.24
N TYR A 343 -0.39 -9.38 -24.55
CA TYR A 343 0.35 -10.65 -24.47
C TYR A 343 -0.51 -11.80 -23.91
N ILE A 344 -1.24 -11.55 -22.81
CA ILE A 344 -2.10 -12.57 -22.19
C ILE A 344 -3.25 -12.96 -23.13
N VAL A 345 -3.97 -11.97 -23.67
CA VAL A 345 -5.13 -12.19 -24.55
C VAL A 345 -4.71 -12.92 -25.84
N LYS A 346 -3.62 -12.51 -26.49
CA LYS A 346 -3.07 -13.21 -27.66
C LYS A 346 -2.71 -14.65 -27.35
N SER A 347 -2.05 -14.88 -26.21
CA SER A 347 -1.66 -16.22 -25.76
C SER A 347 -2.86 -17.12 -25.52
N ILE A 348 -3.89 -16.63 -24.81
CA ILE A 348 -5.13 -17.36 -24.58
C ILE A 348 -5.85 -17.65 -25.89
N HIS A 349 -5.98 -16.66 -26.77
CA HIS A 349 -6.63 -16.81 -28.07
C HIS A 349 -5.97 -17.94 -28.90
N LYS A 350 -4.64 -18.01 -28.93
CA LYS A 350 -3.91 -19.10 -29.60
C LYS A 350 -4.11 -20.44 -28.89
N LEU A 351 -4.05 -20.48 -27.56
CA LEU A 351 -4.27 -21.70 -26.77
C LEU A 351 -5.66 -22.31 -27.02
N LEU A 352 -6.70 -21.48 -27.17
CA LEU A 352 -8.05 -21.92 -27.49
C LEU A 352 -8.11 -22.66 -28.84
N LYS A 353 -7.42 -22.13 -29.85
CA LYS A 353 -7.31 -22.75 -31.19
C LYS A 353 -6.52 -24.06 -31.12
N GLU A 354 -5.36 -24.04 -30.46
CA GLU A 354 -4.41 -25.16 -30.45
C GLU A 354 -4.82 -26.33 -29.55
N LYS A 355 -5.44 -26.07 -28.40
CA LYS A 355 -5.64 -27.07 -27.33
C LYS A 355 -7.10 -27.36 -27.00
N PHE A 356 -8.04 -26.47 -27.37
CA PHE A 356 -9.46 -26.60 -27.03
C PHE A 356 -10.37 -26.76 -28.25
N GLY A 357 -9.80 -26.83 -29.46
CA GLY A 357 -10.57 -27.02 -30.71
C GLY A 357 -11.53 -25.87 -31.02
N LYS A 358 -11.23 -24.66 -30.54
CA LYS A 358 -12.01 -23.44 -30.78
C LYS A 358 -11.39 -22.71 -31.96
N GLU A 359 -11.76 -23.07 -33.18
CA GLU A 359 -11.12 -22.60 -34.43
C GLU A 359 -11.12 -21.06 -34.55
N LYS A 360 -12.16 -20.39 -34.04
CA LYS A 360 -12.27 -18.92 -34.00
C LYS A 360 -11.69 -18.29 -32.72
N GLY A 361 -11.01 -19.09 -31.89
CA GLY A 361 -10.42 -18.65 -30.62
C GLY A 361 -11.46 -17.98 -29.71
N LEU A 362 -11.24 -16.70 -29.40
CA LEU A 362 -12.13 -15.90 -28.54
C LEU A 362 -13.45 -15.49 -29.22
N ALA A 363 -13.60 -15.64 -30.53
CA ALA A 363 -14.86 -15.37 -31.24
C ALA A 363 -15.75 -16.61 -31.38
N GLU A 364 -15.34 -17.74 -30.79
CA GLU A 364 -16.07 -19.00 -30.87
C GLU A 364 -17.35 -18.97 -30.02
N GLU A 365 -18.50 -19.07 -30.67
CA GLU A 365 -19.80 -18.98 -30.01
C GLU A 365 -19.97 -20.03 -28.89
N GLY A 366 -20.53 -19.60 -27.76
CA GLY A 366 -20.70 -20.44 -26.56
C GLY A 366 -19.44 -20.60 -25.69
N LEU A 367 -18.29 -20.01 -26.07
CA LEU A 367 -17.12 -19.92 -25.19
C LEU A 367 -17.36 -18.89 -24.09
N LYS A 368 -17.29 -19.30 -22.83
CA LYS A 368 -17.53 -18.39 -21.71
C LYS A 368 -16.23 -17.92 -21.07
N LEU A 369 -16.13 -16.61 -20.89
CA LEU A 369 -14.95 -15.91 -20.35
C LEU A 369 -15.34 -15.12 -19.11
N LEU A 370 -14.48 -15.08 -18.09
CA LEU A 370 -14.68 -14.30 -16.88
C LEU A 370 -13.44 -13.48 -16.54
N ASP A 371 -13.62 -12.17 -16.32
CA ASP A 371 -12.69 -11.35 -15.56
C ASP A 371 -13.23 -11.14 -14.12
N PRO A 372 -12.63 -11.79 -13.10
CA PRO A 372 -13.15 -11.74 -11.74
C PRO A 372 -12.83 -10.45 -10.98
N ALA A 373 -11.99 -9.57 -11.51
CA ALA A 373 -11.59 -8.31 -10.89
C ALA A 373 -11.29 -7.29 -11.99
N ALA A 374 -12.33 -6.92 -12.71
CA ALA A 374 -12.19 -6.35 -14.03
C ALA A 374 -11.74 -4.88 -14.04
N GLY A 375 -11.84 -4.17 -12.91
CA GLY A 375 -11.56 -2.75 -12.82
C GLY A 375 -12.39 -2.00 -13.85
N THR A 376 -11.70 -1.35 -14.79
CA THR A 376 -12.33 -0.60 -15.87
C THR A 376 -12.59 -1.43 -17.13
N LEU A 377 -12.58 -2.77 -17.07
CA LEU A 377 -12.75 -3.72 -18.19
C LEU A 377 -11.63 -3.74 -19.24
N THR A 378 -10.38 -3.44 -18.86
CA THR A 378 -9.27 -3.40 -19.82
C THR A 378 -9.02 -4.75 -20.49
N PHE A 379 -9.05 -5.85 -19.74
CA PHE A 379 -8.88 -7.19 -20.31
C PHE A 379 -10.04 -7.61 -21.22
N ILE A 380 -11.28 -7.34 -20.80
CA ILE A 380 -12.49 -7.61 -21.58
C ILE A 380 -12.47 -6.87 -22.92
N ILE A 381 -12.19 -5.56 -22.90
CA ILE A 381 -12.14 -4.74 -24.12
C ILE A 381 -11.04 -5.23 -25.07
N ARG A 382 -9.90 -5.69 -24.53
CA ARG A 382 -8.88 -6.28 -25.40
C ARG A 382 -9.29 -7.66 -25.93
N ALA A 383 -9.94 -8.48 -25.11
CA ALA A 383 -10.43 -9.80 -25.50
C ALA A 383 -11.50 -9.71 -26.60
N LEU A 384 -12.52 -8.85 -26.45
CA LEU A 384 -13.53 -8.61 -27.49
C LEU A 384 -12.87 -8.05 -28.75
N GLY A 385 -11.93 -7.11 -28.63
CA GLY A 385 -11.22 -6.57 -29.78
C GLY A 385 -10.45 -7.64 -30.56
N ARG A 386 -9.80 -8.59 -29.86
CA ARG A 386 -9.13 -9.72 -30.52
C ARG A 386 -10.12 -10.71 -31.13
N ALA A 387 -11.27 -10.94 -30.50
CA ALA A 387 -12.34 -11.77 -31.07
C ALA A 387 -12.87 -11.18 -32.38
N LEU A 388 -13.19 -9.88 -32.40
CA LEU A 388 -13.73 -9.23 -33.59
C LEU A 388 -12.69 -9.09 -34.70
N LEU A 389 -11.43 -8.78 -34.36
CA LEU A 389 -10.32 -8.82 -35.33
C LEU A 389 -10.14 -10.22 -35.93
N GLU A 390 -10.34 -11.31 -35.17
CA GLU A 390 -10.30 -12.65 -35.74
C GLU A 390 -11.37 -12.85 -36.82
N LEU A 391 -12.57 -12.29 -36.65
CA LEU A 391 -13.61 -12.34 -37.69
C LEU A 391 -13.23 -11.50 -38.91
N GLU A 392 -12.69 -10.29 -38.72
CA GLU A 392 -12.21 -9.45 -39.82
C GLU A 392 -11.08 -10.11 -40.61
N ASP A 393 -10.04 -10.59 -39.90
CA ASP A 393 -8.84 -11.22 -40.45
C ASP A 393 -9.19 -12.46 -41.29
N ASN A 394 -10.29 -13.15 -40.96
CA ASN A 394 -10.78 -14.33 -41.68
C ASN A 394 -11.91 -14.01 -42.69
N HIS A 395 -12.11 -12.75 -43.05
CA HIS A 395 -13.14 -12.31 -44.01
C HIS A 395 -14.59 -12.62 -43.57
N LEU A 396 -14.84 -12.69 -42.27
CA LEU A 396 -16.14 -12.91 -41.63
C LEU A 396 -16.72 -11.63 -41.00
N GLY A 397 -16.28 -10.45 -41.45
CA GLY A 397 -16.71 -9.16 -40.88
C GLY A 397 -18.23 -8.94 -40.84
N GLY A 398 -18.98 -9.52 -41.78
CA GLY A 398 -20.45 -9.49 -41.76
C GLY A 398 -21.10 -10.21 -40.56
N MET A 399 -20.35 -11.04 -39.83
CA MET A 399 -20.81 -11.71 -38.62
C MET A 399 -20.61 -10.87 -37.36
N ILE A 400 -19.87 -9.76 -37.42
CA ILE A 400 -19.49 -8.97 -36.23
C ILE A 400 -20.71 -8.55 -35.40
N PRO A 401 -21.77 -7.92 -35.95
CA PRO A 401 -22.92 -7.53 -35.14
C PRO A 401 -23.60 -8.71 -34.44
N LEU A 402 -23.73 -9.85 -35.15
CA LEU A 402 -24.30 -11.09 -34.59
C LEU A 402 -23.42 -11.70 -33.50
N ASN A 403 -22.09 -11.67 -33.68
CA ASN A 403 -21.15 -12.18 -32.68
C ASN A 403 -21.13 -11.29 -31.43
N ILE A 404 -21.18 -9.96 -31.60
CA ILE A 404 -21.32 -9.04 -30.47
C ILE A 404 -22.55 -9.41 -29.65
N LYS A 405 -23.71 -9.49 -30.30
CA LYS A 405 -24.99 -9.73 -29.64
C LYS A 405 -25.09 -11.12 -28.99
N ASN A 406 -24.78 -12.17 -29.75
CA ASN A 406 -25.06 -13.55 -29.34
C ASN A 406 -23.93 -14.19 -28.52
N HIS A 407 -22.74 -13.60 -28.52
CA HIS A 407 -21.56 -14.16 -27.86
C HIS A 407 -20.84 -13.17 -26.95
N ILE A 408 -20.41 -12.00 -27.44
CA ILE A 408 -19.66 -11.06 -26.59
C ILE A 408 -20.52 -10.52 -25.45
N LEU A 409 -21.74 -10.07 -25.72
CA LEU A 409 -22.63 -9.52 -24.68
C LEU A 409 -23.23 -10.59 -23.76
N SER A 410 -23.23 -11.87 -24.16
CA SER A 410 -23.91 -12.97 -23.46
C SER A 410 -22.95 -13.92 -22.71
N ASP A 411 -21.75 -14.14 -23.23
CA ASP A 411 -20.79 -15.15 -22.75
C ASP A 411 -19.52 -14.54 -22.13
N PHE A 412 -19.28 -13.24 -22.26
CA PHE A 412 -18.18 -12.56 -21.58
C PHE A 412 -18.70 -11.91 -20.29
N TYR A 413 -18.19 -12.40 -19.17
CA TYR A 413 -18.57 -11.98 -17.83
C TYR A 413 -17.44 -11.18 -17.19
N ALA A 414 -17.81 -10.22 -16.35
CA ALA A 414 -16.88 -9.46 -15.54
C ALA A 414 -17.48 -9.14 -14.18
N PHE A 415 -16.62 -9.07 -13.16
CA PHE A 415 -16.99 -8.64 -11.82
C PHE A 415 -16.12 -7.48 -11.35
N GLU A 416 -16.74 -6.55 -10.64
CA GLU A 416 -16.05 -5.46 -9.94
C GLU A 416 -16.74 -5.19 -8.61
N ILE A 417 -15.97 -4.80 -7.59
CA ILE A 417 -16.50 -4.45 -6.27
C ILE A 417 -16.68 -2.94 -6.09
N GLN A 418 -15.97 -2.13 -6.88
CA GLN A 418 -15.99 -0.68 -6.84
C GLN A 418 -16.98 -0.10 -7.85
N VAL A 419 -17.85 0.80 -7.38
CA VAL A 419 -18.84 1.49 -8.23
C VAL A 419 -18.16 2.26 -9.36
N VAL A 420 -17.13 3.05 -9.08
CA VAL A 420 -16.58 3.95 -10.09
C VAL A 420 -15.95 3.19 -11.28
N PRO A 421 -15.06 2.20 -11.08
CA PRO A 421 -14.60 1.34 -12.17
C PRO A 421 -15.73 0.57 -12.86
N TYR A 422 -16.77 0.15 -12.12
CA TYR A 422 -17.97 -0.46 -12.70
C TYR A 422 -18.67 0.45 -13.71
N ILE A 423 -18.90 1.72 -13.35
CA ILE A 423 -19.49 2.73 -14.23
C ILE A 423 -18.60 2.93 -15.47
N ILE A 424 -17.30 3.11 -15.25
CA ILE A 424 -16.32 3.33 -16.33
C ILE A 424 -16.30 2.15 -17.30
N GLY A 425 -16.33 0.91 -16.80
CA GLY A 425 -16.31 -0.27 -17.65
C GLY A 425 -17.50 -0.32 -18.60
N HIS A 426 -18.73 -0.15 -18.10
CA HIS A 426 -19.94 -0.13 -18.93
C HIS A 426 -19.87 0.94 -20.03
N LEU A 427 -19.44 2.15 -19.68
CA LEU A 427 -19.27 3.23 -20.64
C LEU A 427 -18.22 2.91 -21.71
N ARG A 428 -17.08 2.33 -21.30
CA ARG A 428 -16.01 1.99 -22.22
C ARG A 428 -16.41 0.88 -23.19
N VAL A 429 -17.14 -0.13 -22.74
CA VAL A 429 -17.68 -1.18 -23.62
C VAL A 429 -18.67 -0.56 -24.61
N ALA A 430 -19.62 0.26 -24.13
CA ALA A 430 -20.58 0.94 -24.99
C ALA A 430 -19.89 1.77 -26.06
N MET A 431 -18.95 2.64 -25.67
CA MET A 431 -18.20 3.47 -26.60
C MET A 431 -17.31 2.67 -27.55
N SER A 432 -16.69 1.58 -27.08
CA SER A 432 -15.86 0.74 -27.93
C SER A 432 -16.70 0.05 -29.00
N LEU A 433 -17.87 -0.48 -28.64
CA LEU A 433 -18.74 -1.17 -29.59
C LEU A 433 -19.37 -0.18 -30.59
N GLU A 434 -19.85 0.97 -30.13
CA GLU A 434 -20.46 2.00 -30.98
C GLU A 434 -19.42 2.68 -31.90
N LYS A 435 -18.31 3.19 -31.36
CA LYS A 435 -17.38 4.04 -32.12
C LYS A 435 -16.31 3.28 -32.89
N VAL A 436 -15.93 2.08 -32.44
CA VAL A 436 -14.86 1.29 -33.09
C VAL A 436 -15.44 0.19 -33.97
N TRP A 437 -16.55 -0.43 -33.56
CA TRP A 437 -17.13 -1.60 -34.23
C TRP A 437 -18.49 -1.33 -34.89
N ASP A 438 -18.96 -0.07 -34.91
CA ASP A 438 -20.20 0.36 -35.56
C ASP A 438 -21.42 -0.45 -35.12
N TYR A 439 -21.46 -0.82 -33.83
CA TYR A 439 -22.56 -1.57 -33.22
C TYR A 439 -23.56 -0.65 -32.55
N GLU A 440 -24.80 -0.66 -33.03
CA GLU A 440 -25.93 0.01 -32.39
C GLU A 440 -26.57 -0.91 -31.34
N PHE A 441 -26.67 -0.44 -30.10
CA PHE A 441 -27.28 -1.20 -29.01
C PHE A 441 -28.81 -1.27 -29.16
N ASP A 442 -29.36 -2.48 -29.08
CA ASP A 442 -30.78 -2.68 -28.85
C ASP A 442 -31.15 -2.40 -27.38
N LYS A 443 -32.44 -2.20 -27.11
CA LYS A 443 -32.95 -1.88 -25.76
C LYS A 443 -32.57 -2.93 -24.70
N ASP A 444 -32.45 -4.18 -25.09
CA ASP A 444 -32.19 -5.32 -24.20
C ASP A 444 -30.70 -5.71 -24.18
N ASP A 445 -29.84 -5.04 -24.96
CA ASP A 445 -28.41 -5.35 -25.02
C ASP A 445 -27.70 -4.86 -23.75
N ARG A 446 -27.18 -5.77 -22.93
CA ARG A 446 -26.37 -5.45 -21.74
C ARG A 446 -25.14 -6.35 -21.70
N PHE A 447 -23.97 -5.75 -21.51
CA PHE A 447 -22.75 -6.51 -21.23
C PHE A 447 -22.81 -7.10 -19.81
N GLN A 448 -22.39 -8.36 -19.63
CA GLN A 448 -22.46 -9.06 -18.32
C GLN A 448 -21.35 -8.59 -17.37
N PHE A 449 -21.43 -7.34 -16.93
CA PHE A 449 -20.54 -6.77 -15.94
C PHE A 449 -21.31 -6.46 -14.67
N ASP A 450 -21.06 -7.26 -13.63
CA ASP A 450 -21.83 -7.22 -12.40
C ASP A 450 -21.04 -6.62 -11.22
N LEU A 451 -21.72 -5.80 -10.40
CA LEU A 451 -21.17 -5.21 -9.19
C LEU A 451 -21.24 -6.21 -8.02
N THR A 452 -20.12 -6.83 -7.66
CA THR A 452 -20.07 -7.91 -6.67
C THR A 452 -18.67 -8.09 -6.05
N ASN A 453 -18.61 -8.73 -4.87
CA ASN A 453 -17.35 -9.26 -4.36
C ASN A 453 -17.13 -10.70 -4.85
N THR A 454 -16.15 -10.92 -5.73
CA THR A 454 -15.83 -12.26 -6.26
C THR A 454 -15.42 -13.27 -5.18
N LEU A 455 -14.80 -12.81 -4.09
CA LEU A 455 -14.30 -13.66 -3.02
C LEU A 455 -15.35 -13.95 -1.93
N GLU A 456 -16.60 -13.53 -2.13
CA GLU A 456 -17.74 -13.86 -1.28
C GLU A 456 -18.81 -14.68 -2.03
N MET A 457 -19.34 -15.68 -1.31
CA MET A 457 -20.48 -16.52 -1.70
C MET A 457 -21.57 -16.37 -0.64
N LYS A 458 -22.36 -15.31 -0.76
CA LYS A 458 -23.52 -15.04 0.10
C LYS A 458 -24.77 -14.96 -0.77
N GLU A 459 -25.91 -15.34 -0.20
CA GLU A 459 -27.20 -15.03 -0.80
C GLU A 459 -27.40 -13.51 -0.79
N PRO A 460 -27.66 -12.88 -1.95
CA PRO A 460 -28.06 -11.49 -1.98
C PRO A 460 -29.33 -11.30 -1.16
N GLU A 461 -29.29 -10.45 -0.14
CA GLU A 461 -30.48 -10.08 0.62
C GLU A 461 -31.39 -9.20 -0.27
N GLN A 462 -32.71 -9.41 -0.17
CA GLN A 462 -33.67 -8.64 -0.96
C GLN A 462 -33.66 -7.17 -0.50
N GLU A 463 -33.16 -6.27 -1.34
CA GLU A 463 -33.12 -4.84 -1.05
C GLU A 463 -34.34 -4.11 -1.63
N LEU A 464 -35.05 -3.37 -0.78
CA LEU A 464 -36.22 -2.59 -1.19
C LEU A 464 -35.85 -1.26 -1.85
N LEU A 465 -34.74 -0.64 -1.40
CA LEU A 465 -34.31 0.68 -1.89
C LEU A 465 -33.59 0.58 -3.22
N LEU A 466 -32.80 -0.48 -3.41
CA LEU A 466 -31.97 -0.69 -4.60
C LEU A 466 -32.07 -2.15 -5.08
N PRO A 467 -33.26 -2.59 -5.54
CA PRO A 467 -33.47 -3.97 -5.96
C PRO A 467 -32.52 -4.40 -7.10
N GLN A 468 -32.09 -3.46 -7.94
CA GLN A 468 -31.12 -3.70 -9.01
C GLN A 468 -29.78 -4.22 -8.46
N LEU A 469 -29.40 -3.82 -7.25
CA LEU A 469 -28.18 -4.34 -6.61
C LEU A 469 -28.36 -5.79 -6.14
N THR A 470 -29.59 -6.17 -5.74
CA THR A 470 -29.92 -7.57 -5.47
C THR A 470 -29.83 -8.40 -6.76
N GLU A 471 -30.37 -7.89 -7.86
CA GLU A 471 -30.32 -8.55 -9.18
C GLU A 471 -28.87 -8.77 -9.65
N GLU A 472 -28.02 -7.75 -9.53
CA GLU A 472 -26.58 -7.83 -9.83
C GLU A 472 -25.89 -8.90 -8.97
N GLY A 473 -26.21 -8.96 -7.68
CA GLY A 473 -25.73 -10.02 -6.79
C GLY A 473 -26.20 -11.42 -7.20
N GLN A 474 -27.44 -11.56 -7.67
CA GLN A 474 -28.03 -12.84 -8.10
C GLN A 474 -27.39 -13.34 -9.40
N GLU A 475 -27.25 -12.48 -10.41
CA GLU A 475 -26.59 -12.85 -11.67
C GLU A 475 -25.11 -13.18 -11.44
N ALA A 476 -24.40 -12.36 -10.67
CA ALA A 476 -23.02 -12.65 -10.28
C ALA A 476 -22.89 -14.01 -9.59
N ARG A 477 -23.81 -14.34 -8.68
CA ARG A 477 -23.81 -15.63 -7.98
C ARG A 477 -24.03 -16.79 -8.94
N LYS A 478 -25.03 -16.70 -9.82
CA LYS A 478 -25.30 -17.71 -10.86
C LYS A 478 -24.07 -17.95 -11.72
N VAL A 479 -23.38 -16.88 -12.13
CA VAL A 479 -22.11 -16.98 -12.87
C VAL A 479 -21.03 -17.68 -12.04
N LYS A 480 -20.89 -17.36 -10.75
CA LYS A 480 -19.91 -18.02 -9.86
C LYS A 480 -20.21 -19.50 -9.64
N GLU A 481 -21.47 -19.89 -9.43
CA GLU A 481 -21.85 -21.25 -8.99
C GLU A 481 -22.16 -22.22 -10.13
N GLU A 482 -22.84 -21.75 -11.18
CA GLU A 482 -23.51 -22.61 -12.17
C GLU A 482 -22.88 -22.53 -13.55
N VAL A 483 -22.45 -21.34 -13.98
CA VAL A 483 -21.97 -21.13 -15.35
C VAL A 483 -20.60 -21.82 -15.56
N PRO A 484 -20.45 -22.72 -16.56
CA PRO A 484 -19.16 -23.33 -16.88
C PRO A 484 -18.28 -22.31 -17.62
N ILE A 485 -17.24 -21.81 -16.96
CA ILE A 485 -16.33 -20.79 -17.51
C ILE A 485 -15.09 -21.48 -18.06
N LEU A 486 -14.80 -21.29 -19.36
CA LEU A 486 -13.64 -21.88 -20.02
C LEU A 486 -12.39 -21.01 -19.86
N VAL A 487 -12.54 -19.69 -19.80
CA VAL A 487 -11.41 -18.75 -19.68
C VAL A 487 -11.62 -17.85 -18.48
N VAL A 488 -10.65 -17.84 -17.56
CA VAL A 488 -10.57 -16.85 -16.49
C VAL A 488 -9.31 -16.03 -16.71
N LEU A 489 -9.42 -14.70 -16.79
CA LEU A 489 -8.26 -13.83 -17.01
C LEU A 489 -8.40 -12.49 -16.28
N GLY A 490 -7.33 -11.71 -16.17
CA GLY A 490 -7.38 -10.42 -15.47
C GLY A 490 -6.10 -10.03 -14.72
N ASN A 491 -6.21 -8.95 -13.95
CA ASN A 491 -5.19 -8.46 -13.04
C ASN A 491 -5.81 -8.30 -11.63
N PRO A 492 -5.78 -9.35 -10.79
CA PRO A 492 -6.38 -9.29 -9.46
C PRO A 492 -5.61 -8.35 -8.51
N PRO A 493 -6.25 -7.79 -7.47
CA PRO A 493 -5.61 -6.86 -6.54
C PRO A 493 -4.52 -7.50 -5.67
N TYR A 494 -3.49 -6.72 -5.31
CA TYR A 494 -2.35 -7.16 -4.48
C TYR A 494 -2.45 -6.55 -3.07
N SER A 495 -2.89 -7.34 -2.09
CA SER A 495 -3.06 -6.88 -0.70
C SER A 495 -2.76 -7.99 0.32
N GLY A 496 -1.52 -7.98 0.83
CA GLY A 496 -1.08 -8.92 1.87
C GLY A 496 -1.80 -8.76 3.22
N ILE A 497 -2.40 -7.58 3.48
CA ILE A 497 -3.32 -7.35 4.61
C ILE A 497 -4.74 -7.23 4.05
N SER A 498 -5.22 -8.36 3.52
CA SER A 498 -6.51 -8.45 2.85
C SER A 498 -7.69 -8.15 3.80
N GLU A 499 -8.66 -7.38 3.30
CA GLU A 499 -9.98 -7.19 3.92
C GLU A 499 -10.91 -8.40 3.65
N ASN A 500 -10.65 -9.17 2.59
CA ASN A 500 -11.44 -10.32 2.14
C ASN A 500 -11.22 -11.57 3.01
N LYS A 501 -11.76 -11.57 4.23
CA LYS A 501 -11.61 -12.67 5.21
C LYS A 501 -12.85 -13.56 5.33
N GLY A 502 -13.69 -13.58 4.30
CA GLY A 502 -14.90 -14.41 4.25
C GLY A 502 -14.60 -15.90 4.46
N LYS A 503 -15.50 -16.62 5.15
CA LYS A 503 -15.33 -18.04 5.49
C LYS A 503 -15.13 -18.93 4.25
N TRP A 504 -15.81 -18.62 3.15
CA TRP A 504 -15.76 -19.42 1.93
C TRP A 504 -14.35 -19.43 1.31
N ILE A 505 -13.82 -18.26 0.96
CA ILE A 505 -12.50 -18.16 0.32
C ILE A 505 -11.37 -18.56 1.28
N THR A 506 -11.50 -18.26 2.58
CA THR A 506 -10.49 -18.67 3.57
C THR A 506 -10.48 -20.19 3.77
N GLY A 507 -11.62 -20.86 3.66
CA GLY A 507 -11.72 -22.32 3.60
C GLY A 507 -11.01 -22.91 2.38
N LEU A 508 -11.16 -22.32 1.20
CA LEU A 508 -10.46 -22.77 -0.02
C LEU A 508 -8.93 -22.57 0.06
N ILE A 509 -8.46 -21.51 0.73
CA ILE A 509 -7.02 -21.27 0.93
C ILE A 509 -6.39 -22.30 1.87
N GLU A 510 -7.17 -23.00 2.69
CA GLU A 510 -6.65 -24.05 3.58
C GLU A 510 -5.92 -25.17 2.82
N ASP A 511 -6.38 -25.49 1.60
CA ASP A 511 -5.75 -26.48 0.72
C ASP A 511 -4.29 -26.14 0.42
N TYR A 512 -3.95 -24.84 0.36
CA TYR A 512 -2.59 -24.36 0.09
C TYR A 512 -1.64 -24.50 1.27
N LYS A 513 -2.13 -24.92 2.44
CA LYS A 513 -1.30 -25.15 3.64
C LYS A 513 -0.76 -26.57 3.76
N TYR A 514 -1.10 -27.44 2.81
CA TYR A 514 -0.66 -28.82 2.76
C TYR A 514 0.41 -29.02 1.67
N VAL A 515 1.41 -29.84 2.00
CA VAL A 515 2.47 -30.28 1.10
C VAL A 515 2.65 -31.77 1.31
N ASP A 516 2.53 -32.57 0.26
CA ASP A 516 2.70 -34.03 0.35
C ASP A 516 1.81 -34.67 1.42
N GLY A 517 0.60 -34.14 1.57
CA GLY A 517 -0.38 -34.58 2.56
C GLY A 517 -0.13 -34.08 3.99
N LYS A 518 0.91 -33.29 4.24
CA LYS A 518 1.25 -32.75 5.57
C LYS A 518 0.99 -31.25 5.63
N HIS A 519 0.27 -30.82 6.67
CA HIS A 519 0.07 -29.40 6.94
C HIS A 519 1.38 -28.76 7.43
N PHE A 520 1.85 -27.68 6.81
CA PHE A 520 3.17 -27.14 7.13
C PHE A 520 3.26 -26.30 8.41
N GLY A 521 2.12 -25.91 9.00
CA GLY A 521 2.06 -25.34 10.35
C GLY A 521 2.64 -23.93 10.55
N GLU A 522 2.98 -23.21 9.49
CA GLU A 522 3.57 -21.86 9.58
C GLU A 522 2.48 -20.86 9.96
N LYS A 523 2.68 -20.14 11.07
CA LYS A 523 1.70 -19.16 11.57
C LYS A 523 1.66 -17.87 10.76
N LYS A 524 2.75 -17.54 10.05
CA LYS A 524 2.87 -16.35 9.21
C LYS A 524 3.21 -16.77 7.79
N HIS A 525 2.27 -16.55 6.89
CA HIS A 525 2.41 -16.84 5.47
C HIS A 525 1.66 -15.76 4.68
N TRP A 526 2.00 -15.60 3.40
CA TRP A 526 1.37 -14.63 2.51
C TRP A 526 0.23 -15.23 1.67
N LEU A 527 -0.22 -16.45 1.97
CA LEU A 527 -1.34 -17.11 1.29
C LEU A 527 -2.69 -16.36 1.42
N GLN A 528 -2.78 -15.37 2.32
CA GLN A 528 -3.98 -14.55 2.49
C GLN A 528 -3.96 -13.27 1.66
N ASP A 529 -2.91 -13.06 0.85
CA ASP A 529 -2.88 -11.98 -0.14
C ASP A 529 -4.03 -12.15 -1.15
N ASP A 530 -4.65 -11.05 -1.57
CA ASP A 530 -5.82 -11.11 -2.44
C ASP A 530 -5.53 -11.76 -3.79
N TYR A 531 -4.37 -11.50 -4.43
CA TYR A 531 -4.04 -12.16 -5.71
C TYR A 531 -4.00 -13.69 -5.59
N VAL A 532 -3.61 -14.22 -4.43
CA VAL A 532 -3.59 -15.66 -4.14
C VAL A 532 -5.01 -16.21 -4.06
N LYS A 533 -5.92 -15.46 -3.45
CA LYS A 533 -7.35 -15.80 -3.37
C LYS A 533 -8.00 -15.78 -4.73
N PHE A 534 -7.66 -14.82 -5.59
CA PHE A 534 -8.13 -14.80 -6.97
C PHE A 534 -7.57 -15.95 -7.81
N ILE A 535 -6.30 -16.34 -7.64
CA ILE A 535 -5.77 -17.57 -8.25
C ILE A 535 -6.53 -18.80 -7.73
N ARG A 536 -6.79 -18.89 -6.41
CA ARG A 536 -7.56 -20.00 -5.83
C ARG A 536 -9.00 -20.05 -6.34
N PHE A 537 -9.64 -18.89 -6.51
CA PHE A 537 -10.97 -18.74 -7.12
C PHE A 537 -10.95 -19.24 -8.57
N GLY A 538 -9.99 -18.78 -9.38
CA GLY A 538 -9.82 -19.20 -10.77
C GLY A 538 -9.58 -20.71 -10.87
N GLN A 539 -8.68 -21.26 -10.05
CA GLN A 539 -8.45 -22.70 -9.95
C GLN A 539 -9.73 -23.46 -9.60
N TRP A 540 -10.46 -23.02 -8.57
CA TRP A 540 -11.74 -23.63 -8.17
C TRP A 540 -12.77 -23.62 -9.30
N LYS A 541 -12.87 -22.51 -10.03
CA LYS A 541 -13.83 -22.35 -11.13
C LYS A 541 -13.49 -23.24 -12.32
N ILE A 542 -12.21 -23.33 -12.69
CA ILE A 542 -11.74 -24.20 -13.77
C ILE A 542 -11.83 -25.68 -13.38
N ASP A 543 -11.53 -26.04 -12.12
CA ASP A 543 -11.68 -27.42 -11.64
C ASP A 543 -13.14 -27.90 -11.68
N ARG A 544 -14.11 -27.03 -11.38
CA ARG A 544 -15.55 -27.34 -11.52
C ARG A 544 -15.98 -27.47 -12.98
N THR A 545 -15.42 -26.66 -13.87
CA THR A 545 -15.70 -26.74 -15.31
C THR A 545 -15.08 -28.00 -15.92
N GLY A 546 -13.97 -28.48 -15.36
CA GLY A 546 -13.25 -29.70 -15.77
C GLY A 546 -12.18 -29.45 -16.83
N GLU A 547 -12.25 -28.34 -17.55
CA GLU A 547 -11.26 -27.87 -18.51
C GLU A 547 -11.25 -26.34 -18.57
N GLY A 548 -10.17 -25.73 -19.06
CA GLY A 548 -10.09 -24.30 -19.33
C GLY A 548 -8.72 -23.68 -19.09
N ILE A 549 -8.67 -22.36 -19.17
CA ILE A 549 -7.44 -21.56 -19.09
C ILE A 549 -7.60 -20.49 -18.00
N LEU A 550 -6.62 -20.40 -17.11
CA LEU A 550 -6.46 -19.29 -16.17
C LEU A 550 -5.27 -18.43 -16.61
N GLY A 551 -5.46 -17.14 -16.86
CA GLY A 551 -4.40 -16.22 -17.31
C GLY A 551 -4.36 -14.92 -16.52
N PHE A 552 -3.41 -14.78 -15.61
CA PHE A 552 -3.28 -13.57 -14.76
C PHE A 552 -1.91 -12.95 -14.81
N ILE A 553 -1.85 -11.63 -14.60
CA ILE A 553 -0.65 -10.95 -14.10
C ILE A 553 -0.77 -10.74 -12.58
N THR A 554 0.23 -11.20 -11.83
CA THR A 554 0.20 -11.16 -10.36
C THR A 554 1.58 -10.86 -9.77
N ASN A 555 1.63 -10.55 -8.47
CA ASN A 555 2.89 -10.48 -7.73
C ASN A 555 3.66 -11.82 -7.85
N HIS A 556 4.92 -11.76 -8.27
CA HIS A 556 5.75 -12.94 -8.54
C HIS A 556 6.25 -13.68 -7.28
N SER A 557 5.89 -13.24 -6.07
CA SER A 557 6.36 -13.85 -4.83
C SER A 557 5.99 -15.32 -4.67
N TYR A 558 4.88 -15.78 -5.27
CA TYR A 558 4.49 -17.19 -5.19
C TYR A 558 5.42 -18.11 -5.98
N LEU A 559 6.32 -17.60 -6.84
CA LEU A 559 7.20 -18.43 -7.65
C LEU A 559 8.28 -19.12 -6.82
N ASP A 560 8.89 -18.37 -5.89
CA ASP A 560 10.10 -18.76 -5.18
C ASP A 560 9.96 -18.72 -3.64
N ASN A 561 8.85 -18.19 -3.11
CA ASN A 561 8.69 -18.07 -1.66
C ASN A 561 8.35 -19.40 -1.00
N PRO A 562 9.07 -19.83 0.06
CA PRO A 562 8.82 -21.10 0.73
C PRO A 562 7.40 -21.29 1.22
N THR A 563 6.72 -20.24 1.69
CA THR A 563 5.37 -20.32 2.28
C THR A 563 4.27 -20.63 1.25
N PHE A 564 4.59 -20.60 -0.04
CA PHE A 564 3.67 -20.88 -1.17
C PHE A 564 3.83 -22.28 -1.75
N ARG A 565 4.65 -23.13 -1.14
CA ARG A 565 4.92 -24.50 -1.63
C ARG A 565 3.67 -25.37 -1.79
N GLY A 566 2.70 -25.24 -0.87
CA GLY A 566 1.43 -25.97 -0.98
C GLY A 566 0.52 -25.42 -2.09
N MET A 567 0.55 -24.10 -2.33
CA MET A 567 -0.11 -23.49 -3.49
C MET A 567 0.48 -24.02 -4.80
N ARG A 568 1.81 -24.02 -4.96
CA ARG A 568 2.46 -24.51 -6.19
C ARG A 568 2.13 -25.99 -6.44
N GLN A 569 2.20 -26.83 -5.40
CA GLN A 569 1.78 -28.22 -5.51
C GLN A 569 0.30 -28.37 -5.89
N SER A 570 -0.59 -27.59 -5.28
CA SER A 570 -2.03 -27.61 -5.58
C SER A 570 -2.30 -27.24 -7.04
N LEU A 571 -1.68 -26.18 -7.55
CA LEU A 571 -1.79 -25.77 -8.96
C LEU A 571 -1.28 -26.85 -9.91
N MET A 572 -0.14 -27.48 -9.61
CA MET A 572 0.39 -28.60 -10.41
C MET A 572 -0.55 -29.81 -10.43
N LYS A 573 -1.34 -30.02 -9.37
CA LYS A 573 -2.36 -31.09 -9.32
C LYS A 573 -3.60 -30.73 -10.14
N SER A 574 -4.04 -29.47 -10.14
CA SER A 574 -5.24 -29.04 -10.89
C SER A 574 -5.02 -28.89 -12.41
N PHE A 575 -3.89 -28.31 -12.84
CA PHE A 575 -3.63 -27.93 -14.25
C PHE A 575 -2.64 -28.87 -14.94
N ASP A 576 -2.70 -29.03 -16.25
CA ASP A 576 -1.83 -29.91 -17.05
C ASP A 576 -0.55 -29.24 -17.53
N GLU A 577 -0.65 -27.96 -17.87
CA GLU A 577 0.48 -27.13 -18.28
C GLU A 577 0.41 -25.79 -17.54
N ILE A 578 1.55 -25.34 -17.03
CA ILE A 578 1.70 -24.06 -16.34
C ILE A 578 2.84 -23.31 -17.02
N TYR A 579 2.57 -22.12 -17.53
CA TYR A 579 3.57 -21.22 -18.11
C TYR A 579 3.71 -19.99 -17.23
N VAL A 580 4.93 -19.69 -16.80
CA VAL A 580 5.26 -18.54 -15.95
C VAL A 580 6.27 -17.66 -16.66
N LEU A 581 5.83 -16.47 -17.09
CA LEU A 581 6.72 -15.42 -17.59
C LEU A 581 6.99 -14.43 -16.45
N ASN A 582 8.17 -14.49 -15.86
CA ASN A 582 8.59 -13.57 -14.81
C ASN A 582 9.05 -12.24 -15.40
N LEU A 583 8.34 -11.15 -15.10
CA LEU A 583 8.66 -9.80 -15.57
C LEU A 583 9.51 -9.02 -14.57
N HIS A 584 9.89 -9.64 -13.45
CA HIS A 584 10.77 -9.06 -12.41
C HIS A 584 10.29 -7.68 -11.93
N GLY A 585 11.19 -6.73 -11.74
CA GLY A 585 10.91 -5.36 -11.31
C GLY A 585 10.83 -5.18 -9.79
N ASN A 586 11.36 -6.11 -9.00
CA ASN A 586 11.24 -6.06 -7.54
C ASN A 586 12.29 -5.15 -6.89
N SER A 587 11.97 -3.85 -6.80
CA SER A 587 12.80 -2.87 -6.10
C SER A 587 12.95 -3.13 -4.58
N LEU A 588 12.04 -3.89 -3.96
CA LEU A 588 12.16 -4.28 -2.54
C LEU A 588 13.26 -5.33 -2.33
N LYS A 589 13.42 -6.24 -3.30
CA LYS A 589 14.55 -7.18 -3.40
C LYS A 589 15.82 -6.55 -3.97
N LYS A 590 15.70 -5.34 -4.55
CA LYS A 590 16.76 -4.64 -5.30
C LYS A 590 17.25 -5.47 -6.49
N GLU A 591 16.30 -6.08 -7.21
CA GLU A 591 16.59 -6.77 -8.45
C GLU A 591 17.31 -5.86 -9.45
N LYS A 592 18.25 -6.47 -10.17
CA LYS A 592 18.99 -5.90 -11.30
C LYS A 592 18.96 -6.91 -12.42
N SER A 593 19.10 -6.45 -13.65
CA SER A 593 19.26 -7.35 -14.79
C SER A 593 20.54 -8.20 -14.63
N PRO A 594 20.64 -9.36 -15.30
CA PRO A 594 21.80 -10.25 -15.18
C PRO A 594 23.15 -9.59 -15.52
N ASP A 595 23.13 -8.55 -16.37
CA ASP A 595 24.29 -7.73 -16.72
C ASP A 595 24.62 -6.62 -15.70
N GLY A 596 23.86 -6.55 -14.59
CA GLY A 596 23.98 -5.54 -13.54
C GLY A 596 23.24 -4.22 -13.83
N SER A 597 22.58 -4.10 -15.00
CA SER A 597 21.82 -2.90 -15.36
C SER A 597 20.50 -2.79 -14.58
N LYS A 598 19.84 -1.63 -14.69
CA LYS A 598 18.60 -1.33 -13.97
C LYS A 598 17.46 -2.18 -14.51
N ASP A 599 16.76 -2.86 -13.62
CA ASP A 599 15.50 -3.53 -13.91
C ASP A 599 14.31 -2.72 -13.37
N GLU A 600 13.27 -2.58 -14.18
CA GLU A 600 12.07 -1.81 -13.83
C GLU A 600 10.80 -2.65 -13.92
N ASN A 601 9.86 -2.39 -13.01
CA ASN A 601 8.56 -3.04 -13.04
C ASN A 601 7.70 -2.50 -14.20
N VAL A 602 6.84 -3.34 -14.76
CA VAL A 602 5.84 -2.95 -15.77
C VAL A 602 4.71 -2.09 -15.21
N PHE A 603 4.55 -2.02 -13.89
CA PHE A 603 3.69 -1.06 -13.20
C PHE A 603 4.52 -0.06 -12.39
N ASP A 604 3.91 1.03 -11.92
CA ASP A 604 4.51 1.97 -10.95
C ASP A 604 4.45 1.45 -9.51
N ILE A 605 4.92 0.20 -9.30
CA ILE A 605 4.94 -0.48 -8.00
C ILE A 605 6.34 -0.99 -7.65
N ARG A 606 6.50 -1.46 -6.41
CA ARG A 606 7.80 -1.89 -5.88
C ARG A 606 8.02 -3.39 -5.88
N GLN A 607 6.95 -4.18 -5.84
CA GLN A 607 6.94 -5.64 -5.87
C GLN A 607 7.10 -6.12 -7.31
N GLY A 608 7.85 -7.19 -7.55
CA GLY A 608 7.94 -7.78 -8.88
C GLY A 608 6.67 -8.53 -9.30
N VAL A 609 6.48 -8.68 -10.62
CA VAL A 609 5.27 -9.28 -11.19
C VAL A 609 5.58 -10.36 -12.22
N ALA A 610 4.65 -11.29 -12.39
CA ALA A 610 4.76 -12.38 -13.36
C ALA A 610 3.40 -12.64 -14.01
N ILE A 611 3.44 -13.04 -15.28
CA ILE A 611 2.30 -13.55 -16.03
C ILE A 611 2.26 -15.07 -15.84
N GLY A 612 1.13 -15.60 -15.38
CA GLY A 612 0.88 -17.03 -15.26
C GLY A 612 -0.25 -17.46 -16.19
N LEU A 613 0.00 -18.47 -17.03
CA LEU A 613 -1.00 -19.16 -17.84
C LEU A 613 -1.11 -20.61 -17.35
N PHE A 614 -2.26 -21.01 -16.82
CA PHE A 614 -2.52 -22.34 -16.28
C PHE A 614 -3.61 -23.02 -17.12
N ILE A 615 -3.27 -24.15 -17.74
CA ILE A 615 -4.12 -24.83 -18.73
C ILE A 615 -4.59 -26.16 -18.15
N LYS A 616 -5.91 -26.38 -18.13
CA LYS A 616 -6.56 -27.64 -17.79
C LYS A 616 -7.24 -28.22 -19.04
N LYS A 617 -6.94 -29.46 -19.39
CA LYS A 617 -7.53 -30.20 -20.50
C LYS A 617 -8.59 -31.16 -19.96
N LYS A 618 -9.51 -31.55 -20.84
CA LYS A 618 -10.60 -32.48 -20.52
C LYS A 618 -10.13 -33.90 -20.19
N GLU A 619 -9.03 -34.34 -20.81
CA GLU A 619 -8.45 -35.66 -20.61
C GLU A 619 -7.50 -35.68 -19.39
N GLN A 620 -7.48 -36.79 -18.65
CA GLN A 620 -6.65 -36.93 -17.46
C GLN A 620 -5.15 -37.10 -17.81
N LYS A 621 -4.30 -36.51 -16.96
CA LYS A 621 -2.84 -36.64 -16.98
C LYS A 621 -2.40 -38.09 -16.82
N GLU A 622 -1.42 -38.54 -17.60
CA GLU A 622 -0.75 -39.83 -17.37
C GLU A 622 -0.01 -39.88 -16.01
N ASN A 623 0.59 -38.77 -15.56
CA ASN A 623 1.44 -38.71 -14.35
C ASN A 623 0.84 -37.92 -13.16
N GLY A 624 -0.40 -37.43 -13.27
CA GLY A 624 -1.07 -36.69 -12.20
C GLY A 624 -0.50 -35.30 -11.84
N ILE A 625 0.58 -34.83 -12.49
CA ILE A 625 1.26 -33.56 -12.19
C ILE A 625 1.47 -32.73 -13.48
N ALA A 626 1.33 -31.41 -13.38
CA ALA A 626 1.53 -30.47 -14.49
C ALA A 626 2.96 -30.45 -15.05
N LYS A 627 3.10 -30.18 -16.35
CA LYS A 627 4.35 -29.66 -16.90
C LYS A 627 4.46 -28.16 -16.60
N VAL A 628 5.60 -27.73 -16.09
CA VAL A 628 5.82 -26.32 -15.70
C VAL A 628 6.88 -25.72 -16.60
N TYR A 629 6.59 -24.60 -17.22
CA TYR A 629 7.45 -23.86 -18.13
C TYR A 629 7.72 -22.47 -17.57
N TYR A 630 8.98 -22.06 -17.63
CA TYR A 630 9.43 -20.77 -17.15
C TYR A 630 10.13 -19.98 -18.25
N ALA A 631 9.88 -18.68 -18.27
CA ALA A 631 10.62 -17.69 -19.04
C ALA A 631 10.76 -16.43 -18.19
N GLU A 632 11.70 -15.57 -18.56
CA GLU A 632 11.89 -14.30 -17.87
C GLU A 632 12.24 -13.17 -18.81
N GLN A 633 11.83 -11.96 -18.43
CA GLN A 633 12.13 -10.75 -19.15
C GLN A 633 12.65 -9.67 -18.20
N TRP A 634 13.93 -9.33 -18.36
CA TRP A 634 14.63 -8.28 -17.64
C TRP A 634 14.67 -6.96 -18.43
N GLY A 635 14.97 -5.86 -17.73
CA GLY A 635 15.33 -4.57 -18.32
C GLY A 635 14.39 -3.42 -17.94
N LEU A 636 14.48 -2.33 -18.71
CA LEU A 636 13.65 -1.14 -18.51
C LEU A 636 12.19 -1.38 -18.91
N ARG A 637 11.27 -0.62 -18.32
CA ARG A 637 9.83 -0.78 -18.53
C ARG A 637 9.44 -0.73 -20.01
N GLU A 638 9.92 0.27 -20.74
CA GLU A 638 9.61 0.44 -22.17
C GLU A 638 10.15 -0.71 -23.04
N ALA A 639 11.29 -1.28 -22.67
CA ALA A 639 11.84 -2.44 -23.38
C ALA A 639 10.96 -3.68 -23.17
N LYS A 640 10.46 -3.88 -21.93
CA LYS A 640 9.51 -4.96 -21.61
C LYS A 640 8.20 -4.80 -22.38
N TYR A 641 7.66 -3.59 -22.44
CA TYR A 641 6.46 -3.28 -23.23
C TYR A 641 6.61 -3.62 -24.72
N LYS A 642 7.70 -3.18 -25.34
CA LYS A 642 7.99 -3.49 -26.74
C LYS A 642 8.10 -5.01 -26.97
N TRP A 643 8.76 -5.72 -26.06
CA TRP A 643 8.91 -7.17 -26.14
C TRP A 643 7.56 -7.88 -26.03
N LEU A 644 6.71 -7.47 -25.07
CA LEU A 644 5.38 -8.06 -24.84
C LEU A 644 4.44 -7.87 -26.05
N LEU A 645 4.49 -6.72 -26.72
CA LEU A 645 3.68 -6.49 -27.93
C LEU A 645 4.06 -7.39 -29.11
N GLN A 646 5.35 -7.75 -29.19
CA GLN A 646 5.92 -8.55 -30.29
C GLN A 646 5.86 -10.06 -30.04
N ASN A 647 5.53 -10.48 -28.82
CA ASN A 647 5.57 -11.87 -28.42
C ASN A 647 4.24 -12.35 -27.85
N ASP A 648 4.10 -13.67 -27.77
CA ASP A 648 3.05 -14.38 -27.04
C ASP A 648 3.61 -15.72 -26.54
N ARG A 649 2.76 -16.58 -25.97
CA ARG A 649 3.17 -17.91 -25.49
C ARG A 649 3.91 -18.72 -26.54
N THR A 650 3.56 -18.63 -27.81
CA THR A 650 4.17 -19.43 -28.88
C THR A 650 5.56 -18.96 -29.28
N THR A 651 5.82 -17.65 -29.26
CA THR A 651 7.12 -17.08 -29.65
C THR A 651 8.08 -16.93 -28.47
N THR A 652 7.57 -17.01 -27.25
CA THR A 652 8.39 -16.99 -26.03
C THR A 652 9.22 -18.27 -25.92
N GLU A 653 10.51 -18.11 -25.64
CA GLU A 653 11.42 -19.24 -25.39
C GLU A 653 11.24 -19.75 -23.96
N TRP A 654 10.75 -20.99 -23.83
CA TRP A 654 10.41 -21.59 -22.55
C TRP A 654 11.43 -22.63 -22.09
N GLN A 655 11.79 -22.57 -20.82
CA GLN A 655 12.51 -23.63 -20.12
C GLN A 655 11.51 -24.51 -19.35
N GLU A 656 11.51 -25.82 -19.59
CA GLU A 656 10.76 -26.77 -18.74
C GLU A 656 11.45 -26.91 -17.38
N LEU A 657 10.69 -26.69 -16.31
CA LEU A 657 11.11 -26.88 -14.92
C LEU A 657 10.75 -28.27 -14.42
N LYS A 658 11.47 -28.74 -13.40
CA LYS A 658 11.15 -29.97 -12.65
C LYS A 658 10.91 -29.65 -11.17
N PRO A 659 9.81 -28.98 -10.81
CA PRO A 659 9.55 -28.63 -9.41
C PRO A 659 9.46 -29.89 -8.53
N ASN A 660 10.24 -29.94 -7.46
CA ASN A 660 10.37 -31.10 -6.56
C ASN A 660 9.93 -30.79 -5.12
N SER A 661 9.66 -31.85 -4.36
CA SER A 661 9.31 -31.74 -2.93
C SER A 661 10.51 -31.21 -2.12
N PRO A 662 10.28 -30.41 -1.05
CA PRO A 662 8.98 -29.96 -0.54
C PRO A 662 8.56 -28.60 -1.08
N TYR A 663 9.37 -27.92 -1.89
CA TYR A 663 9.15 -26.51 -2.22
C TYR A 663 8.43 -26.28 -3.55
N TYR A 664 8.60 -27.15 -4.54
CA TYR A 664 7.97 -27.06 -5.85
C TYR A 664 8.17 -25.69 -6.52
N PHE A 665 9.38 -25.14 -6.51
CA PHE A 665 9.63 -23.78 -7.04
C PHE A 665 9.28 -23.64 -8.53
N PHE A 666 8.73 -22.47 -8.90
CA PHE A 666 8.41 -22.08 -10.28
C PHE A 666 9.45 -21.08 -10.82
N VAL A 667 10.71 -21.29 -10.45
CA VAL A 667 11.88 -20.59 -10.96
C VAL A 667 13.00 -21.61 -11.18
N PRO A 668 13.92 -21.39 -12.14
CA PRO A 668 15.12 -22.20 -12.26
C PRO A 668 15.95 -22.14 -10.98
N ARG A 669 16.47 -23.28 -10.53
CA ARG A 669 17.41 -23.38 -9.40
C ARG A 669 18.59 -24.27 -9.79
N ALA A 670 19.77 -23.97 -9.26
CA ALA A 670 20.94 -24.82 -9.43
C ALA A 670 20.93 -25.96 -8.40
N GLU A 671 20.52 -27.16 -8.81
CA GLU A 671 20.39 -28.31 -7.91
C GLU A 671 21.69 -29.14 -7.75
N THR A 672 22.82 -28.66 -8.30
CA THR A 672 24.08 -29.41 -8.43
C THR A 672 24.55 -30.11 -7.13
N TYR A 673 24.30 -29.51 -5.97
CA TYR A 673 24.74 -30.04 -4.67
C TYR A 673 23.58 -30.45 -3.75
N GLN A 674 22.36 -30.60 -4.26
CA GLN A 674 21.17 -30.82 -3.42
C GLN A 674 21.24 -32.17 -2.68
N GLU A 675 21.52 -33.26 -3.40
CA GLU A 675 21.61 -34.60 -2.78
C GLU A 675 22.72 -34.70 -1.73
N GLU A 676 23.82 -33.98 -1.91
CA GLU A 676 24.90 -33.89 -0.93
C GLU A 676 24.44 -33.11 0.30
N TYR A 677 23.88 -31.92 0.10
CA TYR A 677 23.45 -31.02 1.17
C TYR A 677 22.32 -31.60 2.03
N GLU A 678 21.38 -32.32 1.42
CA GLU A 678 20.24 -32.94 2.13
C GLU A 678 20.65 -34.09 3.07
N LYS A 679 21.82 -34.70 2.88
CA LYS A 679 22.38 -35.71 3.80
C LYS A 679 22.90 -35.08 5.10
N TYR A 680 23.17 -33.78 5.11
CA TYR A 680 23.67 -33.08 6.30
C TYR A 680 22.56 -32.79 7.31
N TRP A 681 22.96 -32.58 8.56
CA TRP A 681 22.05 -32.36 9.68
C TRP A 681 21.55 -30.93 9.71
N LYS A 682 20.25 -30.72 9.52
CA LYS A 682 19.66 -29.39 9.64
C LYS A 682 19.81 -28.89 11.08
N VAL A 683 20.19 -27.62 11.26
CA VAL A 683 20.42 -27.08 12.62
C VAL A 683 19.19 -27.21 13.53
N THR A 684 17.97 -27.14 12.98
CA THR A 684 16.73 -27.36 13.74
C THR A 684 16.52 -28.80 14.19
N ASP A 685 17.21 -29.75 13.56
CA ASP A 685 17.16 -31.18 13.88
C ASP A 685 18.32 -31.57 14.82
N ILE A 686 19.36 -30.72 14.89
CA ILE A 686 20.45 -30.80 15.87
C ILE A 686 19.97 -30.26 17.24
N PHE A 687 19.30 -29.11 17.25
CA PHE A 687 18.88 -28.42 18.47
C PHE A 687 17.36 -28.49 18.67
N PRO A 688 16.84 -29.28 19.62
CA PRO A 688 15.39 -29.46 19.79
C PRO A 688 14.67 -28.23 20.36
N VAL A 689 15.37 -27.38 21.14
CA VAL A 689 14.78 -26.16 21.73
C VAL A 689 15.37 -24.92 21.06
N SER A 690 14.51 -24.10 20.44
CA SER A 690 14.90 -22.83 19.83
C SER A 690 13.71 -21.87 19.72
N THR A 691 14.00 -20.58 19.61
CA THR A 691 12.95 -19.56 19.36
C THR A 691 13.57 -18.31 18.76
N THR A 692 12.72 -17.45 18.23
CA THR A 692 13.16 -16.14 17.71
C THR A 692 13.68 -15.22 18.81
N GLY A 693 14.51 -14.24 18.47
CA GLY A 693 14.93 -13.17 19.40
C GLY A 693 13.77 -12.38 20.04
N VAL A 694 14.12 -11.61 21.08
CA VAL A 694 13.22 -10.71 21.84
C VAL A 694 12.61 -9.66 20.91
N GLN A 695 11.33 -9.36 21.10
CA GLN A 695 10.64 -8.28 20.39
C GLN A 695 10.06 -7.30 21.39
N THR A 696 10.61 -6.07 21.45
CA THR A 696 10.10 -5.05 22.37
C THR A 696 8.88 -4.31 21.81
N SER A 697 8.86 -4.05 20.49
CA SER A 697 7.94 -3.11 19.81
C SER A 697 8.05 -1.64 20.29
N ARG A 698 9.12 -1.30 21.04
CA ARG A 698 9.37 0.02 21.65
C ARG A 698 10.83 0.20 22.07
N ASP A 699 11.77 -0.12 21.18
CA ASP A 699 13.21 -0.19 21.48
C ASP A 699 13.75 1.10 22.12
N SER A 700 13.33 2.27 21.64
CA SER A 700 13.78 3.58 22.16
C SER A 700 13.49 3.81 23.66
N PHE A 701 12.49 3.10 24.19
CA PHE A 701 12.14 3.13 25.61
C PHE A 701 12.75 1.95 26.38
N ALA A 702 12.61 0.72 25.86
CA ALA A 702 13.02 -0.49 26.57
C ALA A 702 14.54 -0.76 26.53
N ILE A 703 15.25 -0.18 25.57
CA ILE A 703 16.69 -0.34 25.32
C ILE A 703 17.34 1.05 25.32
N ALA A 704 18.53 1.18 25.92
CA ALA A 704 19.29 2.42 25.90
C ALA A 704 20.78 2.15 25.61
N PHE A 705 21.56 3.20 25.37
CA PHE A 705 23.01 3.06 25.20
C PHE A 705 23.76 2.93 26.53
N ASN A 706 23.22 3.47 27.61
CA ASN A 706 23.80 3.36 28.95
C ASN A 706 22.73 2.99 29.97
N LEU A 707 23.16 2.36 31.06
CA LEU A 707 22.26 1.81 32.06
C LEU A 707 21.55 2.91 32.87
N SER A 708 22.21 4.04 33.12
CA SER A 708 21.65 5.14 33.89
C SER A 708 20.45 5.81 33.18
N ASP A 709 20.54 6.04 31.87
CA ASP A 709 19.40 6.55 31.08
C ASP A 709 18.23 5.57 31.09
N LEU A 710 18.50 4.27 30.95
CA LEU A 710 17.46 3.25 31.00
C LEU A 710 16.76 3.21 32.37
N LYS A 711 17.54 3.23 33.47
CA LYS A 711 16.99 3.27 34.84
C LYS A 711 16.10 4.50 35.03
N ARG A 712 16.59 5.68 34.65
CA ARG A 712 15.81 6.93 34.72
C ARG A 712 14.49 6.85 33.94
N LYS A 713 14.52 6.28 32.72
CA LYS A 713 13.29 6.09 31.91
C LYS A 713 12.29 5.19 32.62
N VAL A 714 12.74 4.08 33.19
CA VAL A 714 11.89 3.13 33.92
C VAL A 714 11.34 3.74 35.21
N GLU A 715 12.17 4.46 35.97
CA GLU A 715 11.76 5.19 37.18
C GLU A 715 10.67 6.24 36.90
N MET A 716 10.84 7.05 35.84
CA MET A 716 9.80 7.98 35.40
C MET A 716 8.52 7.25 34.97
N PHE A 717 8.66 6.09 34.33
CA PHE A 717 7.52 5.31 33.86
C PHE A 717 6.69 4.73 35.02
N ILE A 718 7.34 4.19 36.06
CA ILE A 718 6.63 3.62 37.23
C ILE A 718 6.13 4.68 38.21
N ASN A 719 6.62 5.91 38.12
CA ASN A 719 6.16 7.01 38.96
C ASN A 719 4.73 7.43 38.59
N LEU A 720 3.74 6.91 39.31
CA LEU A 720 2.32 7.17 39.07
C LEU A 720 1.86 8.61 39.37
N SER A 721 2.71 9.44 40.01
CA SER A 721 2.41 10.88 40.15
C SER A 721 2.50 11.64 38.82
N LEU A 722 3.21 11.09 37.83
CA LEU A 722 3.30 11.66 36.49
C LEU A 722 2.10 11.21 35.65
N PRO A 723 1.39 12.11 34.98
CA PRO A 723 0.20 11.75 34.20
C PRO A 723 0.57 10.93 32.95
N ASP A 724 -0.33 10.01 32.55
CA ASP A 724 -0.11 9.08 31.42
C ASP A 724 0.20 9.79 30.10
N ASN A 725 -0.43 10.94 29.85
CA ASN A 725 -0.20 11.74 28.64
C ASN A 725 1.24 12.25 28.55
N LEU A 726 1.82 12.67 29.67
CA LEU A 726 3.20 13.17 29.73
C LEU A 726 4.20 12.05 29.43
N ILE A 727 3.98 10.84 29.96
CA ILE A 727 4.81 9.67 29.68
C ILE A 727 4.71 9.25 28.20
N LYS A 728 3.48 9.25 27.65
CA LYS A 728 3.23 8.99 26.22
C LYS A 728 4.02 9.94 25.32
N GLN A 729 3.94 11.24 25.60
CA GLN A 729 4.62 12.27 24.81
C GLN A 729 6.15 12.20 24.97
N SER A 730 6.64 12.11 26.21
CA SER A 730 8.08 12.14 26.51
C SER A 730 8.84 10.97 25.88
N PHE A 731 8.25 9.78 25.89
CA PHE A 731 8.88 8.57 25.35
C PHE A 731 8.32 8.12 24.00
N LYS A 732 7.44 8.92 23.40
CA LYS A 732 6.76 8.64 22.11
C LYS A 732 6.07 7.27 22.10
N LEU A 733 5.45 6.90 23.22
CA LEU A 733 4.75 5.64 23.39
C LEU A 733 3.30 5.76 22.89
N LYS A 734 2.79 4.68 22.31
CA LYS A 734 1.40 4.56 21.84
C LYS A 734 0.77 3.31 22.44
N ASP A 735 -0.51 3.41 22.78
CA ASP A 735 -1.29 2.23 23.15
C ASP A 735 -1.45 1.32 21.92
N MET A 736 -1.47 0.02 22.16
CA MET A 736 -1.71 -1.02 21.16
C MET A 736 -2.82 -1.95 21.64
N SER A 737 -3.45 -2.69 20.74
CA SER A 737 -4.53 -3.62 21.07
C SER A 737 -4.16 -4.64 22.16
N PHE A 738 -2.89 -5.01 22.26
CA PHE A 738 -2.36 -5.96 23.24
C PHE A 738 -1.58 -5.28 24.39
N TRP A 739 -1.45 -3.95 24.41
CA TRP A 739 -0.64 -3.26 25.42
C TRP A 739 -1.16 -1.85 25.70
N ASN A 740 -1.65 -1.64 26.92
CA ASN A 740 -2.08 -0.34 27.42
C ASN A 740 -1.03 0.23 28.39
N ILE A 741 -0.67 1.50 28.19
CA ILE A 741 0.38 2.17 28.97
C ILE A 741 -0.03 2.34 30.43
N SER A 742 -1.27 2.78 30.69
CA SER A 742 -1.76 3.01 32.05
C SER A 742 -1.71 1.71 32.87
N ASP A 743 -2.15 0.61 32.28
CA ASP A 743 -2.15 -0.70 32.92
C ASP A 743 -0.72 -1.21 33.16
N ALA A 744 0.16 -1.06 32.16
CA ALA A 744 1.56 -1.48 32.27
C ALA A 744 2.27 -0.72 33.40
N ARG A 745 2.04 0.60 33.53
CA ARG A 745 2.60 1.43 34.60
C ARG A 745 2.11 0.98 35.97
N LYS A 746 0.79 0.81 36.15
CA LYS A 746 0.18 0.39 37.43
C LYS A 746 0.61 -1.02 37.86
N LYS A 747 0.82 -1.92 36.91
CA LYS A 747 1.29 -3.28 37.19
C LYS A 747 2.76 -3.26 37.59
N LEU A 748 3.58 -2.55 36.81
CA LEU A 748 5.03 -2.48 37.07
C LEU A 748 5.37 -1.72 38.35
N SER A 749 4.58 -0.70 38.72
CA SER A 749 4.78 0.05 39.98
C SER A 749 4.51 -0.77 41.25
N LYS A 750 3.95 -1.97 41.12
CA LYS A 750 3.70 -2.90 42.23
C LYS A 750 4.78 -3.97 42.39
N GLU A 751 5.75 -4.02 41.48
CA GLU A 751 6.88 -4.94 41.61
C GLU A 751 7.79 -4.48 42.76
N GLU A 752 8.09 -5.37 43.71
CA GLU A 752 8.89 -5.06 44.90
C GLU A 752 10.36 -4.76 44.56
N ASP A 753 10.92 -5.51 43.60
CA ASP A 753 12.28 -5.29 43.10
C ASP A 753 12.33 -5.42 41.57
N ILE A 754 12.65 -4.32 40.91
CA ILE A 754 12.80 -4.26 39.45
C ILE A 754 14.25 -4.46 38.98
N SER A 755 15.21 -4.51 39.90
CA SER A 755 16.65 -4.61 39.60
C SER A 755 17.01 -5.82 38.73
N PRO A 756 16.44 -7.02 38.94
CA PRO A 756 16.79 -8.21 38.16
C PRO A 756 16.42 -8.12 36.67
N TYR A 757 15.54 -7.19 36.29
CA TYR A 757 15.09 -7.02 34.91
C TYR A 757 16.00 -6.11 34.08
N PHE A 758 16.92 -5.38 34.72
CA PHE A 758 17.98 -4.68 34.01
C PHE A 758 19.07 -5.67 33.64
N THR A 759 19.24 -5.90 32.34
CA THR A 759 20.25 -6.84 31.83
C THR A 759 20.82 -6.32 30.50
N LYS A 760 21.62 -7.14 29.82
CA LYS A 760 22.21 -6.85 28.53
C LYS A 760 21.48 -7.60 27.43
N ILE A 761 21.32 -6.96 26.27
CA ILE A 761 20.83 -7.57 25.04
C ILE A 761 21.85 -7.40 23.93
N SER A 762 22.14 -8.48 23.21
CA SER A 762 22.81 -8.42 21.91
C SER A 762 21.83 -7.78 20.91
N TYR A 763 21.90 -6.45 20.80
CA TYR A 763 20.97 -5.68 19.97
C TYR A 763 21.32 -5.88 18.50
N ARG A 764 22.59 -5.69 18.12
CA ARG A 764 23.15 -5.97 16.79
C ARG A 764 24.49 -6.70 16.97
N PRO A 765 25.08 -7.33 15.93
CA PRO A 765 26.40 -7.94 16.02
C PRO A 765 27.39 -6.93 16.61
N PHE A 766 28.06 -7.35 17.69
CA PHE A 766 28.99 -6.52 18.47
C PHE A 766 28.39 -5.24 19.11
N ASP A 767 27.08 -5.05 19.17
CA ASP A 767 26.45 -3.90 19.84
C ASP A 767 25.54 -4.41 20.96
N ILE A 768 26.13 -4.55 22.14
CA ILE A 768 25.46 -5.02 23.36
C ILE A 768 24.95 -3.80 24.12
N ARG A 769 23.66 -3.78 24.43
CA ARG A 769 22.99 -2.64 25.06
C ARG A 769 22.27 -3.02 26.34
N PRO A 770 22.14 -2.12 27.32
CA PRO A 770 21.21 -2.28 28.43
C PRO A 770 19.76 -2.40 27.96
N ILE A 771 19.02 -3.34 28.52
CA ILE A 771 17.57 -3.54 28.32
C ILE A 771 16.84 -3.70 29.65
N PHE A 772 15.61 -3.21 29.70
CA PHE A 772 14.66 -3.52 30.77
C PHE A 772 13.74 -4.66 30.33
N TYR A 773 14.12 -5.90 30.67
CA TYR A 773 13.50 -7.12 30.19
C TYR A 773 12.37 -7.60 31.12
N HIS A 774 11.20 -6.97 31.01
CA HIS A 774 10.01 -7.27 31.81
C HIS A 774 8.77 -7.55 30.93
N ASP A 775 7.92 -8.51 31.30
CA ASP A 775 6.74 -8.89 30.47
C ASP A 775 5.73 -7.75 30.29
N TYR A 776 5.65 -6.82 31.25
CA TYR A 776 4.80 -5.63 31.13
C TYR A 776 5.35 -4.58 30.15
N ILE A 777 6.61 -4.67 29.74
CA ILE A 777 7.26 -3.71 28.84
C ILE A 777 7.65 -4.35 27.51
N ILE A 778 7.98 -5.63 27.47
CA ILE A 778 8.43 -6.34 26.28
C ILE A 778 7.25 -7.06 25.64
N HIS A 779 6.98 -6.79 24.36
CA HIS A 779 5.87 -7.43 23.64
C HIS A 779 6.03 -8.96 23.55
N ARG A 780 7.21 -9.46 23.22
CA ARG A 780 7.51 -10.91 23.22
C ARG A 780 8.85 -11.16 23.87
N THR A 781 8.81 -11.63 25.12
CA THR A 781 10.01 -11.94 25.91
C THR A 781 10.71 -13.21 25.47
N LYS A 782 9.97 -14.20 24.96
CA LYS A 782 10.54 -15.47 24.47
C LYS A 782 11.24 -16.25 25.58
N ARG A 783 10.61 -16.25 26.77
CA ARG A 783 11.13 -16.87 27.99
C ARG A 783 11.49 -18.34 27.82
N GLU A 784 10.85 -19.05 26.88
CA GLU A 784 11.15 -20.45 26.57
C GLU A 784 12.64 -20.71 26.28
N VAL A 785 13.34 -19.74 25.69
CA VAL A 785 14.79 -19.81 25.41
C VAL A 785 15.56 -18.73 26.16
N MET A 786 15.06 -17.50 26.18
CA MET A 786 15.80 -16.34 26.72
C MET A 786 16.09 -16.48 28.21
N ARG A 787 15.34 -17.30 28.97
CA ARG A 787 15.68 -17.63 30.36
C ARG A 787 17.02 -18.37 30.49
N HIS A 788 17.38 -19.19 29.51
CA HIS A 788 18.63 -19.93 29.48
C HIS A 788 19.80 -19.02 29.10
N MET A 789 19.55 -18.03 28.25
CA MET A 789 20.51 -16.99 27.84
C MET A 789 20.71 -15.87 28.88
N ARG A 790 19.93 -15.85 29.97
CA ARG A 790 20.15 -14.97 31.13
C ARG A 790 21.13 -15.54 32.15
N LYS A 791 21.56 -16.78 31.96
CA LYS A 791 22.63 -17.45 32.71
C LYS A 791 23.85 -17.57 31.80
N GLU A 792 24.98 -18.00 32.36
CA GLU A 792 26.19 -18.27 31.57
C GLU A 792 25.92 -19.37 30.53
N ASN A 793 25.85 -18.98 29.27
CA ASN A 793 25.46 -19.87 28.18
C ASN A 793 26.00 -19.35 26.84
N LEU A 794 26.09 -20.23 25.85
CA LEU A 794 26.37 -19.88 24.47
C LEU A 794 25.11 -20.04 23.65
N GLY A 795 24.78 -19.04 22.85
CA GLY A 795 23.64 -19.07 21.93
C GLY A 795 24.13 -19.02 20.49
N LEU A 796 23.76 -20.02 19.69
CA LEU A 796 23.94 -19.97 18.25
C LEU A 796 22.78 -19.15 17.66
N CYS A 797 23.10 -17.97 17.14
CA CYS A 797 22.13 -17.08 16.51
C CYS A 797 22.17 -17.30 15.01
N ILE A 798 21.07 -17.78 14.42
CA ILE A 798 20.94 -17.98 12.99
C ILE A 798 19.66 -17.34 12.48
N GLY A 799 19.71 -16.71 11.32
CA GLY A 799 18.52 -16.35 10.56
C GLY A 799 18.43 -17.13 9.25
N ARG A 800 17.20 -17.32 8.78
CA ARG A 800 16.96 -17.68 7.38
C ARG A 800 17.18 -16.41 6.56
N ALA A 801 17.89 -16.48 5.43
CA ALA A 801 18.09 -15.32 4.58
C ALA A 801 16.77 -14.68 4.19
N GLY A 802 15.81 -15.51 3.81
CA GLY A 802 14.59 -15.01 3.21
C GLY A 802 14.90 -14.24 1.94
N GLN A 803 13.88 -13.87 1.20
CA GLN A 803 14.06 -13.33 -0.15
C GLN A 803 14.51 -11.85 -0.18
N VAL A 804 15.18 -11.35 0.86
CA VAL A 804 15.34 -9.91 1.08
C VAL A 804 16.78 -9.53 1.43
N VAL A 805 17.77 -9.95 0.63
CA VAL A 805 18.93 -9.11 0.29
C VAL A 805 19.46 -9.51 -1.08
N GLY A 806 19.79 -8.51 -1.90
CA GLY A 806 20.33 -8.64 -3.24
C GLY A 806 21.49 -9.63 -3.32
N LEU A 807 21.43 -10.41 -4.40
CA LEU A 807 22.22 -11.58 -4.81
C LEU A 807 23.76 -11.35 -4.93
N GLU A 808 24.31 -10.29 -4.36
CA GLU A 808 25.73 -9.96 -4.49
C GLU A 808 26.61 -10.61 -3.41
N LYS A 809 26.05 -11.13 -2.29
CA LYS A 809 26.85 -11.71 -1.20
C LYS A 809 26.32 -13.06 -0.68
N PRO A 810 27.21 -14.03 -0.33
CA PRO A 810 26.83 -15.31 0.28
C PRO A 810 26.09 -15.14 1.61
N TRP A 811 25.31 -16.15 1.99
CA TRP A 811 24.66 -16.22 3.31
C TRP A 811 25.65 -15.94 4.45
N ASN A 812 25.32 -15.01 5.33
CA ASN A 812 26.19 -14.55 6.43
C ASN A 812 25.42 -14.27 7.73
N ILE A 813 24.30 -14.98 7.92
CA ILE A 813 23.30 -14.69 8.96
C ILE A 813 23.49 -15.64 10.14
N VAL A 814 24.73 -15.65 10.66
CA VAL A 814 25.14 -16.46 11.79
C VAL A 814 26.04 -15.65 12.72
N PHE A 815 25.82 -15.80 14.01
CA PHE A 815 26.58 -15.14 15.08
C PHE A 815 26.46 -15.95 16.36
N CYS A 816 27.29 -15.67 17.36
CA CYS A 816 27.17 -16.26 18.68
C CYS A 816 26.88 -15.18 19.72
N SER A 817 26.15 -15.51 20.76
CA SER A 817 25.80 -14.56 21.82
C SER A 817 25.92 -15.22 23.19
N GLY A 818 26.39 -14.45 24.16
CA GLY A 818 26.41 -14.82 25.58
C GLY A 818 25.31 -14.13 26.41
N SER A 819 24.34 -13.48 25.75
CA SER A 819 23.22 -12.78 26.39
C SER A 819 21.95 -12.95 25.57
N ILE A 820 20.80 -12.49 26.07
CA ILE A 820 19.56 -12.46 25.27
C ILE A 820 19.73 -11.61 24.01
N GLU A 821 19.00 -11.92 22.94
CA GLU A 821 19.20 -11.25 21.65
C GLU A 821 17.92 -10.62 21.09
N ASP A 822 18.08 -9.56 20.32
CA ASP A 822 16.98 -8.93 19.59
C ASP A 822 16.54 -9.78 18.38
N LEU A 823 15.25 -9.74 18.07
CA LEU A 823 14.69 -10.36 16.86
C LEU A 823 15.39 -9.91 15.58
N ASN A 824 15.85 -8.64 15.54
CA ASN A 824 16.48 -8.01 14.38
C ASN A 824 18.02 -7.97 14.47
N LEU A 825 18.63 -8.94 15.15
CA LEU A 825 20.09 -9.06 15.25
C LEU A 825 20.77 -8.91 13.89
N PHE A 826 20.34 -9.65 12.86
CA PHE A 826 21.01 -9.65 11.55
C PHE A 826 20.51 -8.56 10.59
N TYR A 827 19.20 -8.42 10.39
CA TYR A 827 18.48 -7.31 9.71
C TYR A 827 17.03 -7.77 9.48
N ARG A 828 16.04 -6.85 9.49
CA ARG A 828 14.62 -7.12 9.13
C ARG A 828 13.95 -8.35 9.80
N GLY A 829 14.42 -8.76 10.98
CA GLY A 829 13.82 -9.79 11.83
C GLY A 829 14.16 -11.21 11.39
N GLY A 830 13.94 -12.18 12.27
CA GLY A 830 14.12 -13.60 11.94
C GLY A 830 15.37 -14.25 12.54
N ASN A 831 16.10 -13.56 13.42
CA ASN A 831 17.06 -14.20 14.30
C ASN A 831 16.37 -15.29 15.13
N VAL A 832 16.91 -16.50 15.10
CA VAL A 832 16.55 -17.65 15.94
C VAL A 832 17.76 -18.03 16.77
N ASN A 833 17.55 -18.12 18.08
CA ASN A 833 18.57 -18.54 19.03
C ASN A 833 18.39 -20.03 19.33
N PHE A 834 19.52 -20.75 19.27
CA PHE A 834 19.69 -22.13 19.71
C PHE A 834 20.66 -22.12 20.92
N PRO A 835 20.16 -22.16 22.16
CA PRO A 835 21.02 -22.14 23.34
C PRO A 835 21.77 -23.46 23.46
N LEU A 836 23.04 -23.44 23.83
CA LEU A 836 23.85 -24.64 24.04
C LEU A 836 23.33 -25.46 25.23
N TYR A 837 23.00 -24.77 26.32
CA TYR A 837 22.51 -25.40 27.55
C TYR A 837 21.08 -25.04 27.89
N LEU A 838 20.33 -26.03 28.37
CA LEU A 838 19.03 -25.88 28.98
C LEU A 838 19.16 -25.99 30.49
N TYR A 839 18.46 -25.10 31.19
CA TYR A 839 18.43 -25.06 32.64
C TYR A 839 17.07 -25.51 33.17
N PRO A 840 17.01 -26.25 34.29
CA PRO A 840 15.75 -26.71 34.84
C PRO A 840 14.87 -25.53 35.27
N ASP A 841 13.56 -25.73 35.12
CA ASP A 841 12.58 -24.80 35.69
C ASP A 841 12.63 -24.90 37.22
N LYS A 842 12.85 -23.76 37.90
CA LYS A 842 12.71 -23.66 39.36
C LYS A 842 11.22 -23.77 39.75
N ILE A 843 10.61 -24.94 39.58
CA ILE A 843 9.41 -25.38 40.29
C ILE A 843 9.64 -26.83 40.73
N LYS A 844 10.52 -27.00 41.72
CA LYS A 844 10.41 -27.97 42.82
C LYS A 844 11.49 -27.64 43.86
N SER A 845 11.06 -27.61 45.11
CA SER A 845 11.78 -27.36 46.38
C SER A 845 12.17 -25.92 46.75
N LYS A 846 11.45 -25.41 47.75
CA LYS A 846 11.90 -24.38 48.69
C LYS A 846 13.16 -24.89 49.43
N SER A 847 14.29 -24.26 49.21
CA SER A 847 15.27 -23.98 50.27
C SER A 847 16.08 -22.75 49.87
N LEU A 848 16.01 -21.73 50.72
CA LEU A 848 16.88 -20.57 50.66
C LEU A 848 18.29 -21.01 51.03
N ASP A 849 19.19 -21.00 50.07
CA ASP A 849 20.62 -20.70 50.26
C ASP A 849 21.20 -20.35 48.88
N GLU A 850 21.09 -19.06 48.53
CA GLU A 850 21.76 -18.48 47.36
C GLU A 850 23.20 -18.16 47.72
N LYS A 851 24.07 -19.16 47.57
CA LYS A 851 25.49 -19.00 47.22
C LYS A 851 26.00 -20.37 46.79
N THR A 852 26.45 -20.44 45.52
CA THR A 852 27.03 -21.62 44.86
C THR A 852 26.13 -22.86 44.78
N SER A 853 25.19 -22.89 43.82
CA SER A 853 24.70 -24.16 43.27
C SER A 853 24.86 -24.16 41.75
N ASN A 854 25.76 -25.03 41.27
CA ASN A 854 25.78 -25.44 39.86
C ASN A 854 24.43 -26.07 39.56
N ALA A 855 23.49 -25.28 39.01
CA ALA A 855 22.26 -25.82 38.49
C ALA A 855 22.63 -26.82 37.39
N GLU A 856 22.29 -28.10 37.61
CA GLU A 856 22.45 -29.19 36.65
C GLU A 856 21.85 -28.74 35.32
N ARG A 857 22.70 -28.47 34.32
CA ARG A 857 22.32 -27.99 32.99
C ARG A 857 22.47 -29.13 31.99
N THR A 858 21.58 -29.21 31.01
CA THR A 858 21.63 -30.27 29.98
C THR A 858 21.97 -29.67 28.61
N PRO A 859 22.80 -30.32 27.79
CA PRO A 859 23.04 -29.89 26.41
C PRO A 859 21.74 -29.92 25.58
N ASN A 860 21.58 -28.95 24.69
CA ASN A 860 20.43 -28.84 23.78
C ASN A 860 20.73 -29.53 22.44
N PHE A 861 21.06 -30.82 22.49
CA PHE A 861 21.31 -31.63 21.29
C PHE A 861 20.34 -32.81 21.23
N THR A 862 19.93 -33.21 20.04
CA THR A 862 19.17 -34.45 19.83
C THR A 862 20.05 -35.67 20.06
N THR A 863 19.47 -36.72 20.64
CA THR A 863 20.18 -37.97 20.94
C THR A 863 20.70 -38.62 19.65
N GLU A 864 19.94 -38.52 18.58
CA GLU A 864 20.27 -39.08 17.26
C GLU A 864 21.52 -38.41 16.67
N PHE A 865 21.63 -37.09 16.79
CA PHE A 865 22.81 -36.35 16.33
C PHE A 865 24.06 -36.71 17.16
N LEU A 866 23.93 -36.76 18.49
CA LEU A 866 25.04 -37.15 19.37
C LEU A 866 25.53 -38.57 19.10
N HIS A 867 24.62 -39.50 18.84
CA HIS A 867 24.97 -40.87 18.46
C HIS A 867 25.75 -40.91 17.14
N ALA A 868 25.24 -40.24 16.11
CA ALA A 868 25.90 -40.18 14.80
C ALA A 868 27.30 -39.55 14.90
N LEU A 869 27.47 -38.53 15.74
CA LEU A 869 28.78 -37.91 15.96
C LEU A 869 29.74 -38.87 16.69
N LYS A 870 29.26 -39.58 17.71
CA LYS A 870 30.05 -40.57 18.46
C LYS A 870 30.51 -41.74 17.59
N GLU A 871 29.66 -42.21 16.68
CA GLU A 871 30.03 -43.26 15.70
C GLU A 871 31.17 -42.83 14.79
N VAL A 872 31.17 -41.57 14.35
CA VAL A 872 32.22 -41.01 13.48
C VAL A 872 33.52 -40.75 14.25
N LEU A 873 33.43 -40.18 15.45
CA LEU A 873 34.58 -39.71 16.20
C LEU A 873 35.23 -40.80 17.08
N GLY A 874 34.51 -41.87 17.40
CA GLY A 874 34.97 -42.92 18.32
C GLY A 874 35.05 -42.49 19.79
N ALA A 875 34.75 -41.22 20.09
CA ALA A 875 34.69 -40.62 21.42
C ALA A 875 33.51 -39.64 21.49
N GLU A 876 33.13 -39.25 22.70
CA GLU A 876 32.03 -38.31 22.94
C GLU A 876 32.61 -36.92 23.22
N PRO A 877 32.48 -35.95 22.29
CA PRO A 877 33.00 -34.60 22.49
C PRO A 877 32.20 -33.85 23.54
N THR A 878 32.81 -32.83 24.12
CA THR A 878 32.11 -31.88 24.99
C THR A 878 31.06 -31.08 24.20
N PRO A 879 29.98 -30.63 24.84
CA PRO A 879 28.97 -29.78 24.17
C PRO A 879 29.57 -28.53 23.52
N GLU A 880 30.57 -27.92 24.15
CA GLU A 880 31.30 -26.78 23.63
C GLU A 880 32.07 -27.12 22.34
N GLU A 881 32.79 -28.24 22.29
CA GLU A 881 33.52 -28.66 21.08
C GLU A 881 32.58 -28.87 19.89
N ILE A 882 31.40 -29.44 20.13
CA ILE A 882 30.34 -29.61 19.12
C ILE A 882 29.84 -28.24 18.64
N PHE A 883 29.57 -27.32 19.57
CA PHE A 883 29.13 -25.96 19.24
C PHE A 883 30.17 -25.23 18.38
N TYR A 884 31.44 -25.32 18.75
CA TYR A 884 32.53 -24.67 18.01
C TYR A 884 32.71 -25.26 16.62
N TYR A 885 32.66 -26.59 16.48
CA TYR A 885 32.68 -27.24 15.17
C TYR A 885 31.55 -26.74 14.26
N ILE A 886 30.31 -26.72 14.77
CA ILE A 886 29.16 -26.17 14.03
C ILE A 886 29.44 -24.73 13.61
N TYR A 887 29.98 -23.91 14.53
CA TYR A 887 30.27 -22.51 14.26
C TYR A 887 31.32 -22.30 13.17
N ALA A 888 32.41 -23.08 13.19
CA ALA A 888 33.46 -23.05 12.17
C ALA A 888 32.91 -23.39 10.78
N VAL A 889 32.14 -24.48 10.66
CA VAL A 889 31.53 -24.87 9.37
C VAL A 889 30.60 -23.78 8.85
N LEU A 890 29.76 -23.20 9.71
CA LEU A 890 28.87 -22.11 9.31
C LEU A 890 29.61 -20.82 8.99
N TYR A 891 30.88 -20.66 9.37
CA TYR A 891 31.73 -19.53 9.03
C TYR A 891 32.64 -19.74 7.82
N SER A 892 32.74 -20.97 7.28
CA SER A 892 33.47 -21.29 6.05
C SER A 892 32.90 -20.54 4.83
N PRO A 893 33.70 -19.67 4.17
CA PRO A 893 33.35 -19.10 2.87
C PRO A 893 33.01 -20.13 1.79
N THR A 894 33.73 -21.25 1.70
CA THR A 894 33.46 -22.30 0.69
C THR A 894 32.13 -22.97 0.93
N TYR A 895 31.79 -23.34 2.18
CA TYR A 895 30.48 -23.89 2.52
C TYR A 895 29.36 -22.93 2.10
N ARG A 896 29.48 -21.64 2.48
CA ARG A 896 28.47 -20.61 2.18
C ARG A 896 28.30 -20.37 0.68
N LYS A 897 29.38 -20.44 -0.09
CA LYS A 897 29.36 -20.25 -1.55
C LYS A 897 28.83 -21.49 -2.27
N ARG A 898 29.25 -22.69 -1.87
CA ARG A 898 28.83 -23.98 -2.48
C ARG A 898 27.34 -24.24 -2.29
N TYR A 899 26.82 -23.93 -1.10
CA TYR A 899 25.43 -24.18 -0.72
C TYR A 899 24.57 -22.92 -0.70
N ALA A 900 25.01 -21.84 -1.36
CA ALA A 900 24.32 -20.55 -1.38
C ALA A 900 22.84 -20.70 -1.75
N GLU A 901 22.57 -21.48 -2.80
CA GLU A 901 21.21 -21.79 -3.30
C GLU A 901 20.27 -22.25 -2.18
N PHE A 902 20.72 -23.15 -1.31
CA PHE A 902 19.91 -23.76 -0.27
C PHE A 902 19.83 -22.90 1.00
N LEU A 903 20.88 -22.14 1.28
CA LEU A 903 20.97 -21.22 2.42
C LEU A 903 20.07 -19.97 2.26
N GLU A 904 19.61 -19.69 1.04
CA GLU A 904 18.68 -18.59 0.76
C GLU A 904 17.31 -18.76 1.41
N TYR A 905 16.82 -19.99 1.53
CA TYR A 905 15.41 -20.23 1.84
C TYR A 905 15.14 -21.11 3.07
N ASP A 906 16.13 -21.85 3.58
CA ASP A 906 15.98 -22.69 4.77
C ASP A 906 17.14 -22.49 5.77
N PHE A 907 17.06 -23.16 6.93
CA PHE A 907 18.17 -23.20 7.88
C PHE A 907 19.37 -23.99 7.31
N PRO A 908 20.60 -23.61 7.70
CA PRO A 908 21.79 -24.33 7.29
C PRO A 908 21.78 -25.78 7.76
N ARG A 909 22.47 -26.64 7.02
CA ARG A 909 22.72 -28.03 7.38
C ARG A 909 24.21 -28.28 7.60
N VAL A 910 24.56 -28.94 8.69
CA VAL A 910 25.93 -29.17 9.12
C VAL A 910 26.36 -30.59 8.74
N PRO A 911 27.44 -30.78 7.97
CA PRO A 911 28.02 -32.09 7.71
C PRO A 911 28.56 -32.71 9.00
N LEU A 912 28.55 -34.05 9.07
CA LEU A 912 29.36 -34.74 10.06
C LEU A 912 30.85 -34.60 9.69
N PRO A 913 31.76 -34.52 10.67
CA PRO A 913 33.19 -34.49 10.40
C PRO A 913 33.63 -35.79 9.70
N HIS A 914 34.74 -35.76 8.97
CA HIS A 914 35.27 -36.99 8.35
C HIS A 914 36.00 -37.88 9.34
N ASP A 915 36.76 -37.28 10.25
CA ASP A 915 37.58 -37.94 11.26
C ASP A 915 37.76 -37.02 12.48
N TYR A 916 38.36 -37.57 13.53
CA TYR A 916 38.57 -36.89 14.80
C TYR A 916 39.53 -35.69 14.70
N GLU A 917 40.59 -35.78 13.89
CA GLU A 917 41.58 -34.71 13.76
C GLU A 917 40.98 -33.49 13.05
N LYS A 918 40.23 -33.70 11.96
CA LYS A 918 39.50 -32.63 11.28
C LYS A 918 38.44 -32.00 12.20
N PHE A 919 37.69 -32.81 12.95
CA PHE A 919 36.75 -32.30 13.94
C PHE A 919 37.44 -31.41 14.96
N LYS A 920 38.55 -31.88 15.54
CA LYS A 920 39.30 -31.17 16.55
C LYS A 920 39.85 -29.85 16.04
N ASN A 921 40.51 -29.85 14.87
CA ASN A 921 41.05 -28.62 14.26
C ASN A 921 39.94 -27.59 13.97
N LEU A 922 38.82 -28.03 13.39
CA LEU A 922 37.68 -27.13 13.13
C LEU A 922 37.02 -26.65 14.43
N SER A 923 36.98 -27.49 15.46
CA SER A 923 36.47 -27.12 16.78
C SER A 923 37.37 -26.08 17.45
N GLU A 924 38.70 -26.21 17.36
CA GLU A 924 39.65 -25.22 17.88
C GLU A 924 39.53 -23.86 17.15
N LEU A 925 39.48 -23.86 15.83
CA LEU A 925 39.24 -22.63 15.04
C LEU A 925 37.84 -22.04 15.32
N GLY A 926 36.84 -22.89 15.51
CA GLY A 926 35.49 -22.48 15.91
C GLY A 926 35.46 -21.81 17.28
N LYS A 927 36.28 -22.28 18.21
CA LYS A 927 36.46 -21.68 19.53
C LYS A 927 37.07 -20.30 19.41
N GLU A 928 38.12 -20.14 18.61
CA GLU A 928 38.73 -18.83 18.35
C GLU A 928 37.71 -17.85 17.76
N LEU A 929 36.91 -18.27 16.77
CA LEU A 929 35.82 -17.46 16.22
C LEU A 929 34.80 -17.04 17.28
N VAL A 930 34.37 -17.95 18.16
CA VAL A 930 33.43 -17.63 19.24
C VAL A 930 34.05 -16.65 20.24
N GLU A 931 35.31 -16.86 20.63
CA GLU A 931 36.02 -15.97 21.56
C GLU A 931 36.23 -14.57 20.96
N LEU A 932 36.53 -14.47 19.66
CA LEU A 932 36.62 -13.19 18.94
C LEU A 932 35.26 -12.48 18.93
N HIS A 933 34.19 -13.19 18.59
CA HIS A 933 32.85 -12.61 18.48
C HIS A 933 32.19 -12.26 19.82
N LEU A 934 32.59 -12.92 20.90
CA LEU A 934 32.24 -12.55 22.28
C LEU A 934 33.21 -11.51 22.88
N LEU A 935 34.22 -11.09 22.13
CA LEU A 935 35.27 -10.15 22.55
C LEU A 935 36.05 -10.63 23.79
N MET A 936 36.28 -11.93 23.91
CA MET A 936 37.02 -12.59 24.99
C MET A 936 38.39 -13.11 24.57
N HIS A 937 38.68 -13.14 23.27
CA HIS A 937 39.94 -13.68 22.76
C HIS A 937 41.16 -12.89 23.29
N PRO A 938 42.24 -13.56 23.75
CA PRO A 938 43.40 -12.90 24.34
C PRO A 938 44.09 -11.87 23.44
N SER A 939 44.10 -12.10 22.11
CA SER A 939 44.72 -11.19 21.14
C SER A 939 44.07 -9.80 21.06
N LEU A 940 42.87 -9.64 21.63
CA LEU A 940 42.14 -8.37 21.61
C LEU A 940 42.67 -7.33 22.63
N SER A 941 43.62 -7.73 23.47
CA SER A 941 44.27 -6.85 24.45
C SER A 941 45.24 -5.85 23.82
N GLU A 942 45.76 -6.17 22.63
CA GLU A 942 46.66 -5.32 21.85
C GLU A 942 46.01 -5.03 20.49
N THR A 943 45.94 -3.76 20.10
CA THR A 943 45.35 -3.36 18.82
C THR A 943 46.18 -2.29 18.14
N GLU A 944 46.39 -2.45 16.83
CA GLU A 944 47.03 -1.45 15.97
C GLU A 944 46.05 -0.36 15.54
N ILE A 945 44.76 -0.50 15.86
CA ILE A 945 43.74 0.49 15.52
C ILE A 945 43.94 1.73 16.38
N GLY A 946 44.25 2.86 15.75
CA GLY A 946 44.56 4.11 16.43
C GLY A 946 43.36 5.02 16.60
N PHE A 947 43.41 5.89 17.62
CA PHE A 947 42.53 7.05 17.79
C PHE A 947 43.37 8.31 18.05
N PRO A 948 44.06 8.85 17.03
CA PRO A 948 45.18 9.78 17.25
C PRO A 948 44.77 11.25 17.43
N VAL A 949 43.56 11.65 17.05
CA VAL A 949 43.14 13.06 17.01
C VAL A 949 42.16 13.38 18.15
N SER A 950 42.54 14.31 19.03
CA SER A 950 41.65 14.87 20.06
C SER A 950 40.57 15.77 19.45
N GLY A 951 39.36 15.79 20.05
CA GLY A 951 38.25 16.59 19.56
C GLY A 951 36.96 16.36 20.35
N SER A 952 35.82 16.67 19.75
CA SER A 952 34.50 16.65 20.42
C SER A 952 33.93 15.25 20.70
N ASN A 953 34.53 14.19 20.14
CA ASN A 953 34.07 12.80 20.14
C ASN A 953 32.63 12.62 19.62
N THR A 954 32.04 13.65 19.01
CA THR A 954 30.67 13.64 18.53
C THR A 954 30.60 13.01 17.15
N VAL A 955 29.70 12.06 16.96
CA VAL A 955 29.48 11.42 15.65
C VAL A 955 28.55 12.28 14.80
N GLU A 956 29.09 12.87 13.74
CA GLU A 956 28.35 13.73 12.82
C GLU A 956 28.10 13.04 11.48
N ARG A 957 29.16 12.49 10.89
CA ARG A 957 29.16 11.85 9.57
C ARG A 957 30.20 10.75 9.54
N VAL A 958 29.79 9.57 9.08
CA VAL A 958 30.69 8.44 8.90
C VAL A 958 31.21 8.43 7.45
N LYS A 959 32.53 8.44 7.27
CA LYS A 959 33.20 8.34 5.96
C LYS A 959 34.44 7.46 6.10
N TYR A 960 34.60 6.51 5.17
CA TYR A 960 35.82 5.72 5.05
C TYR A 960 36.76 6.33 4.01
N ASP A 961 38.04 6.38 4.35
CA ASP A 961 39.15 6.75 3.50
C ASP A 961 40.04 5.53 3.34
N GLU A 962 39.92 4.88 2.18
CA GLU A 962 40.61 3.63 1.86
C GLU A 962 42.12 3.84 1.71
N GLU A 963 42.55 4.95 1.12
CA GLU A 963 43.98 5.24 0.86
C GLU A 963 44.78 5.31 2.16
N ASN A 964 44.20 5.93 3.20
CA ASN A 964 44.85 6.09 4.50
C ASN A 964 44.37 5.09 5.56
N ARG A 965 43.46 4.15 5.22
CA ARG A 965 42.85 3.22 6.18
C ARG A 965 42.19 3.92 7.38
N ARG A 966 41.43 4.99 7.13
CA ARG A 966 40.81 5.83 8.17
C ARG A 966 39.28 5.83 8.12
N VAL A 967 38.64 5.72 9.28
CA VAL A 967 37.19 5.89 9.44
C VAL A 967 36.90 7.19 10.18
N TYR A 968 36.53 8.21 9.43
CA TYR A 968 36.07 9.49 9.99
C TYR A 968 34.65 9.34 10.53
N PHE A 969 34.40 9.88 11.72
CA PHE A 969 33.06 9.99 12.30
C PHE A 969 32.62 11.45 12.53
N ASN A 970 33.53 12.41 12.35
CA ASN A 970 33.26 13.83 12.17
C ASN A 970 34.31 14.44 11.22
N LYS A 971 34.41 15.77 11.14
CA LYS A 971 35.32 16.47 10.22
C LYS A 971 36.80 16.26 10.56
N GLU A 972 37.13 16.04 11.82
CA GLU A 972 38.51 16.12 12.35
C GLU A 972 39.02 14.76 12.85
N GLN A 973 38.17 14.02 13.55
CA GLN A 973 38.53 12.78 14.24
C GLN A 973 38.17 11.53 13.42
N TYR A 974 39.02 10.52 13.57
CA TYR A 974 38.92 9.25 12.88
C TYR A 974 39.55 8.12 13.69
N PHE A 975 39.14 6.89 13.37
CA PHE A 975 39.87 5.68 13.72
C PHE A 975 40.88 5.37 12.60
N GLU A 976 42.12 5.04 12.94
CA GLU A 976 43.20 4.76 12.01
C GLU A 976 43.55 3.27 12.01
N GLY A 977 44.05 2.74 10.88
CA GLY A 977 44.45 1.34 10.75
C GLY A 977 43.34 0.38 10.30
N VAL A 978 42.12 0.87 10.03
CA VAL A 978 40.99 0.03 9.60
C VAL A 978 41.14 -0.35 8.13
N SER A 979 41.45 -1.62 7.85
CA SER A 979 41.56 -2.13 6.47
C SER A 979 40.21 -2.15 5.74
N LYS A 980 40.26 -2.19 4.40
CA LYS A 980 39.03 -2.24 3.59
C LYS A 980 38.18 -3.48 3.92
N ALA A 981 38.84 -4.63 4.08
CA ALA A 981 38.17 -5.88 4.42
C ALA A 981 37.42 -5.78 5.77
N VAL A 982 38.04 -5.20 6.80
CA VAL A 982 37.40 -4.96 8.11
C VAL A 982 36.24 -3.96 7.97
N TRP A 983 36.44 -2.88 7.22
CA TRP A 983 35.41 -1.87 6.99
C TRP A 983 34.19 -2.44 6.28
N GLU A 984 34.38 -3.25 5.24
CA GLU A 984 33.32 -3.83 4.39
C GLU A 984 32.70 -5.11 4.98
N TYR A 985 33.27 -5.64 6.06
CA TYR A 985 32.81 -6.88 6.70
C TYR A 985 31.36 -6.75 7.18
N GLN A 986 30.57 -7.78 6.86
CA GLN A 986 29.14 -7.81 7.10
C GLN A 986 28.73 -9.08 7.83
N ILE A 987 27.96 -8.90 8.89
CA ILE A 987 27.26 -9.98 9.57
C ILE A 987 25.77 -9.71 9.38
N GLY A 988 25.11 -10.60 8.64
CA GLY A 988 23.83 -10.30 8.02
C GLY A 988 23.92 -9.07 7.09
N GLY A 989 22.96 -8.16 7.23
CA GLY A 989 22.78 -6.99 6.40
C GLY A 989 23.43 -5.74 6.97
N TYR A 990 24.19 -5.88 8.07
CA TYR A 990 24.88 -4.79 8.73
C TYR A 990 26.37 -4.84 8.42
N GLN A 991 26.87 -3.78 7.78
CA GLN A 991 28.29 -3.48 7.78
C GLN A 991 28.66 -3.02 9.19
N VAL A 992 29.31 -3.91 9.95
CA VAL A 992 29.37 -3.86 11.42
C VAL A 992 29.93 -2.52 11.91
N MET A 993 31.12 -2.16 11.42
CA MET A 993 31.82 -0.92 11.80
C MET A 993 31.02 0.34 11.45
N ALA A 994 30.39 0.37 10.27
CA ALA A 994 29.59 1.51 9.84
C ALA A 994 28.29 1.65 10.66
N LYS A 995 27.63 0.52 10.96
CA LYS A 995 26.36 0.47 11.69
C LYS A 995 26.51 1.01 13.10
N TYR A 996 27.58 0.61 13.80
CA TYR A 996 27.85 1.01 15.18
C TYR A 996 27.93 2.54 15.35
N LEU A 997 28.65 3.22 14.44
CA LEU A 997 28.77 4.68 14.44
C LEU A 997 27.49 5.37 13.97
N LYS A 998 26.83 4.87 12.91
CA LYS A 998 25.59 5.46 12.39
C LYS A 998 24.48 5.49 13.45
N ASP A 999 24.39 4.47 14.30
CA ASP A 999 23.42 4.44 15.39
C ASP A 999 23.72 5.46 16.50
N ARG A 1000 24.96 5.92 16.58
CA ARG A 1000 25.42 6.92 17.55
C ARG A 1000 25.48 8.33 16.98
N LYS A 1001 24.90 8.58 15.80
CA LYS A 1001 24.85 9.91 15.18
C LYS A 1001 24.25 10.94 16.16
N LYS A 1002 24.91 12.09 16.29
CA LYS A 1002 24.64 13.19 17.23
C LYS A 1002 24.90 12.87 18.71
N ARG A 1003 25.62 11.79 19.01
CA ARG A 1003 26.10 11.48 20.37
C ARG A 1003 27.61 11.64 20.43
N GLU A 1004 28.08 11.98 21.63
CA GLU A 1004 29.47 11.84 22.03
C GLU A 1004 29.78 10.39 22.34
N LEU A 1005 30.89 9.87 21.81
CA LEU A 1005 31.39 8.54 22.14
C LEU A 1005 32.08 8.57 23.51
N SER A 1006 31.71 7.65 24.40
CA SER A 1006 32.45 7.44 25.64
C SER A 1006 33.79 6.74 25.38
N LEU A 1007 34.70 6.80 26.36
CA LEU A 1007 35.96 6.04 26.32
C LEU A 1007 35.71 4.54 26.07
N GLU A 1008 34.76 3.95 26.80
CA GLU A 1008 34.34 2.55 26.63
C GLU A 1008 33.84 2.28 25.20
N GLU A 1009 33.09 3.20 24.58
CA GLU A 1009 32.59 3.03 23.22
C GLU A 1009 33.70 3.13 22.16
N ILE A 1010 34.73 3.94 22.39
CA ILE A 1010 35.92 4.08 21.54
C ILE A 1010 36.77 2.81 21.63
N GLU A 1011 37.09 2.35 22.85
CA GLU A 1011 37.83 1.11 23.10
C GLU A 1011 37.10 -0.10 22.52
N HIS A 1012 35.78 -0.17 22.73
CA HIS A 1012 34.95 -1.21 22.15
C HIS A 1012 35.02 -1.21 20.62
N TYR A 1013 34.95 -0.04 19.97
CA TYR A 1013 35.06 0.06 18.52
C TYR A 1013 36.40 -0.47 18.00
N MET A 1014 37.50 -0.10 18.65
CA MET A 1014 38.84 -0.58 18.32
C MET A 1014 38.96 -2.09 18.53
N LYS A 1015 38.39 -2.62 19.61
CA LYS A 1015 38.36 -4.05 19.91
C LYS A 1015 37.58 -4.85 18.87
N VAL A 1016 36.44 -4.32 18.42
CA VAL A 1016 35.63 -4.94 17.36
C VAL A 1016 36.35 -4.94 16.02
N ALA A 1017 37.05 -3.86 15.67
CA ALA A 1017 37.88 -3.83 14.46
C ALA A 1017 38.94 -4.95 14.49
N LYS A 1018 39.63 -5.13 15.63
CA LYS A 1018 40.60 -6.22 15.78
C LYS A 1018 39.96 -7.60 15.76
N ALA A 1019 38.79 -7.76 16.37
CA ALA A 1019 38.05 -9.01 16.33
C ALA A 1019 37.67 -9.41 14.91
N ILE A 1020 37.21 -8.46 14.09
CA ILE A 1020 36.88 -8.72 12.67
C ILE A 1020 38.13 -9.07 11.86
N GLU A 1021 39.26 -8.42 12.12
CA GLU A 1021 40.54 -8.77 11.48
C GLU A 1021 40.92 -10.23 11.79
N GLY A 1022 40.89 -10.63 13.06
CA GLY A 1022 41.12 -12.03 13.46
C GLY A 1022 40.07 -12.99 12.88
N THR A 1023 38.81 -12.58 12.79
CA THR A 1023 37.76 -13.40 12.14
C THR A 1023 38.11 -13.71 10.69
N ILE A 1024 38.62 -12.72 9.93
CA ILE A 1024 39.01 -12.91 8.53
C ILE A 1024 40.19 -13.88 8.41
N GLU A 1025 41.16 -13.79 9.32
CA GLU A 1025 42.32 -14.70 9.38
C GLU A 1025 41.88 -16.14 9.68
N VAL A 1026 41.11 -16.34 10.75
CA VAL A 1026 40.60 -17.67 11.16
C VAL A 1026 39.68 -18.27 10.10
N GLN A 1027 38.89 -17.46 9.39
CA GLN A 1027 38.13 -17.93 8.23
C GLN A 1027 39.04 -18.52 7.15
N GLY A 1028 40.20 -17.91 6.88
CA GLY A 1028 41.19 -18.45 5.94
C GLY A 1028 41.76 -19.79 6.40
N GLU A 1029 41.99 -19.97 7.70
CA GLU A 1029 42.47 -21.22 8.28
C GLU A 1029 41.41 -22.34 8.23
N VAL A 1030 40.15 -22.01 8.51
CA VAL A 1030 39.01 -22.95 8.38
C VAL A 1030 38.94 -23.49 6.95
N GLU A 1031 39.14 -22.65 5.94
CA GLU A 1031 39.16 -23.07 4.54
C GLU A 1031 40.31 -24.04 4.22
N GLY A 1032 41.47 -23.85 4.85
CA GLY A 1032 42.62 -24.76 4.71
C GLY A 1032 42.36 -26.16 5.28
N VAL A 1033 41.50 -26.28 6.30
CA VAL A 1033 41.12 -27.58 6.90
C VAL A 1033 39.92 -28.23 6.18
N MET A 1034 39.00 -27.42 5.65
CA MET A 1034 37.82 -27.87 4.92
C MET A 1034 38.08 -28.25 3.46
N GLY A 1035 39.03 -27.59 2.79
CA GLY A 1035 39.51 -27.95 1.46
C GLY A 1035 40.20 -29.30 1.43
#